data_AF-A0A2N1R6M2-F1
#
_entry.id   AF-A0A2N1R6M2-F1
#
_cell.length_a   1.000
_cell.length_b   1.000
_cell.length_c   1.000
_cell.angle_alpha   90.00
_cell.angle_beta   90.00
_cell.angle_gamma   90.00
#
_symmetry.space_group_name_H-M   'P 1'
#
loop_
_entity.id
_entity.type
_entity.pdbx_description
1 polymer ?
#
loop_
_entity_poly.entity_id
_entity_poly.type
_entity_poly.pdbx_seq_one_letter_code
_entity_poly.pdbx_strand_id
1 'polypeptide(L)'
;MMKNKILVMVIAVLVAAMLAVPVFAEKRVALVIGNGAYKTSTTLRNPPNDAVDVSAALKAAGFTVTTLVDAKRDAMEKAVRDFGNALKDPDIVGLFYYSGHGAQVDGANYLLPVDADIQAEDELAYKAVNAEQVLAKMRSAGNKLNIVVMDACRNNPFPGSTRSADKGLAVVRVKVPESIIVYATDPGAVAQDGDGRNSPFTKAFIEQLAVPGQEISVALRRVTGAVKDATGGVQSPWVSTNYTSDFVFRSGSASPATFTSSIAPSFGAVKAAKGNLSVQLASAGTVSVAGLSAAVPAGTVPVNDLPAGGQTVSVRYADGKSESQTVTVPAGGTASVVFTYCGAKQANVIKVGWFGPLTGNQAVWGNSEFNTVKMLFEEINAAGGVKVGDKTYTLEAIGYDNKGDAQEAVNVVHRLTSQDKVVAILGPNASGNAIPIAPILEAAKVPDIATYASNPKVTVLDGKVKQYNFRVCFIDPYQGAVAAGYAFDVLGARKAAILYDVSDDYSQGLRQFFVENFKKNGGTIVADESFKSGDVDFRPQLSKIKAQNPDIIFMPYFFKEVALSANQARELGMKQVLMGGDGWPSDQLIRMGGAAVEGSYIVSHLNYNDPDVLDYEARYFKKYGIPTEFNGSLVHDAVLMLVDALKRAGKPDGESIAKALESVDIKGITGNIKISPQTHNPEGKDAGIIKIVSGKFIFQQKYAAK
;
A
#
# COMPACT_ATOMS: atom_id res chain seq x y z
N MET A 1 -58.05 39.44 2.41
CA MET A 1 -56.67 39.12 2.88
C MET A 1 -56.55 37.90 3.79
N MET A 2 -57.57 37.50 4.58
CA MET A 2 -57.47 36.32 5.47
C MET A 2 -57.50 34.95 4.75
N LYS A 3 -58.26 34.79 3.66
CA LYS A 3 -58.39 33.49 2.96
C LYS A 3 -57.08 33.01 2.30
N ASN A 4 -56.25 33.92 1.78
CA ASN A 4 -54.97 33.56 1.16
C ASN A 4 -53.91 33.17 2.19
N LYS A 5 -53.97 33.69 3.43
CA LYS A 5 -53.02 33.33 4.49
C LYS A 5 -53.27 31.91 5.02
N ILE A 6 -54.53 31.50 5.10
CA ILE A 6 -54.89 30.13 5.52
C ILE A 6 -54.50 29.11 4.45
N LEU A 7 -54.69 29.42 3.16
CA LEU A 7 -54.32 28.53 2.07
C LEU A 7 -52.79 28.32 1.99
N VAL A 8 -52.00 29.38 2.18
CA VAL A 8 -50.52 29.28 2.19
C VAL A 8 -50.03 28.49 3.40
N MET A 9 -50.68 28.64 4.57
CA MET A 9 -50.30 27.91 5.78
C MET A 9 -50.65 26.42 5.71
N VAL A 10 -51.79 26.07 5.08
CA VAL A 10 -52.18 24.67 4.84
C VAL A 10 -51.26 24.00 3.82
N ILE A 11 -50.87 24.71 2.75
CA ILE A 11 -49.91 24.20 1.76
C ILE A 11 -48.52 24.03 2.39
N ALA A 12 -48.06 24.97 3.24
CA ALA A 12 -46.78 24.85 3.92
C ALA A 12 -46.71 23.66 4.89
N VAL A 13 -47.82 23.36 5.60
CA VAL A 13 -47.91 22.18 6.49
C VAL A 13 -47.99 20.87 5.69
N LEU A 14 -48.70 20.85 4.56
CA LEU A 14 -48.75 19.68 3.67
C LEU A 14 -47.41 19.40 2.97
N VAL A 15 -46.67 20.44 2.58
CA VAL A 15 -45.31 20.31 2.01
C VAL A 15 -44.30 19.87 3.08
N ALA A 16 -44.42 20.36 4.32
CA ALA A 16 -43.60 19.90 5.44
C ALA A 16 -43.89 18.43 5.82
N ALA A 17 -45.14 17.98 5.71
CA ALA A 17 -45.53 16.59 5.94
C ALA A 17 -45.11 15.64 4.80
N MET A 18 -45.00 16.12 3.56
CA MET A 18 -44.50 15.34 2.42
C MET A 18 -42.96 15.25 2.32
N LEU A 19 -42.23 16.06 3.09
CA LEU A 19 -40.75 16.03 3.17
C LEU A 19 -40.21 15.21 4.36
N ALA A 20 -41.08 14.69 5.22
CA ALA A 20 -40.70 13.75 6.26
C ALA A 20 -40.56 12.34 5.67
N VAL A 21 -39.48 12.12 4.90
CA VAL A 21 -39.03 10.76 4.60
C VAL A 21 -38.68 10.12 5.94
N PRO A 22 -39.23 8.94 6.31
CA PRO A 22 -38.76 8.24 7.48
C PRO A 22 -37.27 7.96 7.28
N VAL A 23 -36.42 8.62 8.06
CA VAL A 23 -35.02 8.23 8.21
C VAL A 23 -35.07 6.88 8.91
N PHE A 24 -35.05 5.79 8.15
CA PHE A 24 -34.86 4.47 8.72
C PHE A 24 -33.50 4.48 9.42
N ALA A 25 -33.52 4.37 10.74
CA ALA A 25 -32.31 4.21 11.52
C ALA A 25 -31.60 2.93 11.05
N GLU A 26 -30.35 3.06 10.62
CA GLU A 26 -29.53 1.93 10.18
C GLU A 26 -29.47 0.88 11.28
N LYS A 27 -29.86 -0.36 10.96
CA LYS A 27 -29.85 -1.46 11.94
C LYS A 27 -28.41 -1.92 12.13
N ARG A 28 -27.96 -1.99 13.38
CA ARG A 28 -26.56 -2.27 13.75
C ARG A 28 -26.51 -3.38 14.78
N VAL A 29 -25.76 -4.44 14.51
CA VAL A 29 -25.63 -5.61 15.40
C VAL A 29 -24.16 -5.90 15.64
N ALA A 30 -23.77 -6.13 16.90
CA ALA A 30 -22.40 -6.49 17.24
C ALA A 30 -22.29 -7.69 18.17
N LEU A 31 -21.22 -8.47 17.97
CA LEU A 31 -20.75 -9.51 18.89
C LEU A 31 -19.35 -9.11 19.38
N VAL A 32 -19.20 -8.94 20.69
CA VAL A 32 -17.96 -8.50 21.34
C VAL A 32 -17.55 -9.55 22.36
N ILE A 33 -16.34 -10.10 22.22
CA ILE A 33 -15.82 -11.16 23.08
C ILE A 33 -14.46 -10.72 23.65
N GLY A 34 -14.28 -10.84 24.97
CA GLY A 34 -13.03 -10.52 25.66
C GLY A 34 -12.64 -11.61 26.62
N ASN A 35 -11.57 -12.35 26.33
CA ASN A 35 -11.13 -13.49 27.14
C ASN A 35 -9.72 -13.21 27.71
N GLY A 36 -9.61 -13.22 29.03
CA GLY A 36 -8.34 -13.03 29.75
C GLY A 36 -8.06 -14.08 30.82
N ALA A 37 -9.09 -14.68 31.42
CA ALA A 37 -9.00 -15.63 32.53
C ALA A 37 -8.71 -17.09 32.09
N TYR A 38 -7.68 -17.29 31.27
CA TYR A 38 -7.30 -18.62 30.78
C TYR A 38 -6.81 -19.54 31.90
N LYS A 39 -7.22 -20.81 31.85
CA LYS A 39 -6.83 -21.82 32.84
C LYS A 39 -5.41 -22.37 32.67
N THR A 40 -4.96 -22.49 31.42
CA THR A 40 -3.77 -23.27 31.04
C THR A 40 -2.74 -22.46 30.24
N SER A 41 -3.09 -21.26 29.79
CA SER A 41 -2.21 -20.32 29.10
C SER A 41 -2.01 -19.04 29.91
N THR A 42 -1.20 -18.11 29.39
CA THR A 42 -0.92 -16.85 30.08
C THR A 42 -2.21 -16.06 30.29
N THR A 43 -2.45 -15.61 31.52
CA THR A 43 -3.58 -14.72 31.80
C THR A 43 -3.33 -13.35 31.17
N LEU A 44 -4.31 -12.83 30.44
CA LEU A 44 -4.29 -11.47 29.90
C LEU A 44 -5.17 -10.58 30.76
N ARG A 45 -4.69 -9.39 31.14
CA ARG A 45 -5.40 -8.54 32.09
C ARG A 45 -6.50 -7.72 31.42
N ASN A 46 -6.25 -7.24 30.21
CA ASN A 46 -7.09 -6.23 29.59
C ASN A 46 -8.26 -6.74 28.74
N PRO A 47 -8.29 -7.97 28.16
CA PRO A 47 -9.39 -8.37 27.27
C PRO A 47 -10.80 -8.30 27.85
N PRO A 48 -11.04 -8.69 29.13
CA PRO A 48 -12.33 -8.45 29.79
C PRO A 48 -12.74 -6.97 29.82
N ASN A 49 -11.81 -6.06 30.12
CA ASN A 49 -12.05 -4.62 30.12
C ASN A 49 -12.30 -4.10 28.71
N ASP A 50 -11.52 -4.57 27.74
CA ASP A 50 -11.65 -4.20 26.34
C ASP A 50 -13.04 -4.53 25.81
N ALA A 51 -13.54 -5.74 26.04
CA ALA A 51 -14.87 -6.13 25.61
C ALA A 51 -15.98 -5.30 26.27
N VAL A 52 -15.84 -4.96 27.55
CA VAL A 52 -16.82 -4.10 28.26
C VAL A 52 -16.83 -2.69 27.67
N ASP A 53 -15.66 -2.08 27.48
CA ASP A 53 -15.53 -0.69 27.06
C ASP A 53 -15.88 -0.52 25.56
N VAL A 54 -15.47 -1.46 24.70
CA VAL A 54 -15.90 -1.53 23.28
C VAL A 54 -17.41 -1.73 23.19
N SER A 55 -17.99 -2.60 24.01
CA SER A 55 -19.45 -2.81 24.02
C SER A 55 -20.20 -1.53 24.40
N ALA A 56 -19.71 -0.77 25.39
CA ALA A 56 -20.29 0.51 25.77
C ALA A 56 -20.18 1.54 24.63
N ALA A 57 -19.02 1.64 23.99
CA ALA A 57 -18.79 2.55 22.87
C ALA A 57 -19.71 2.23 21.67
N LEU A 58 -19.86 0.95 21.32
CA LEU A 58 -20.73 0.49 20.24
C LEU A 58 -22.21 0.69 20.55
N LYS A 59 -22.66 0.44 21.79
CA LYS A 59 -24.04 0.77 22.21
C LYS A 59 -24.33 2.27 22.07
N ALA A 60 -23.37 3.11 22.46
CA ALA A 60 -23.48 4.55 22.27
C ALA A 60 -23.43 4.99 20.79
N ALA A 61 -22.90 4.13 19.91
CA ALA A 61 -22.94 4.27 18.45
C ALA A 61 -24.19 3.60 17.82
N GLY A 62 -25.17 3.15 18.62
CA GLY A 62 -26.44 2.61 18.13
C GLY A 62 -26.41 1.12 17.77
N PHE A 63 -25.37 0.37 18.13
CA PHE A 63 -25.34 -1.08 17.94
C PHE A 63 -26.16 -1.80 19.02
N THR A 64 -26.88 -2.83 18.61
CA THR A 64 -27.34 -3.89 19.52
C THR A 64 -26.18 -4.85 19.76
N VAL A 65 -25.63 -4.86 20.98
CA VAL A 65 -24.38 -5.56 21.30
C VAL A 65 -24.62 -6.78 22.19
N THR A 66 -24.15 -7.95 21.74
CA THR A 66 -23.96 -9.14 22.57
C THR A 66 -22.53 -9.17 23.08
N THR A 67 -22.35 -9.09 24.40
CA THR A 67 -21.04 -9.07 25.05
C THR A 67 -20.77 -10.38 25.78
N LEU A 68 -19.61 -10.97 25.56
CA LEU A 68 -19.09 -12.11 26.31
C LEU A 68 -17.74 -11.74 26.93
N VAL A 69 -17.60 -12.04 28.22
CA VAL A 69 -16.35 -11.88 28.96
C VAL A 69 -15.97 -13.23 29.54
N ASP A 70 -14.71 -13.62 29.36
CA ASP A 70 -14.16 -14.90 29.83
C ASP A 70 -15.02 -16.10 29.46
N ALA A 71 -15.37 -16.16 28.16
CA ALA A 71 -16.29 -17.15 27.65
C ALA A 71 -15.65 -18.50 27.39
N LYS A 72 -16.41 -19.53 27.75
CA LYS A 72 -16.14 -20.92 27.38
C LYS A 72 -16.49 -21.18 25.92
N ARG A 73 -15.96 -22.28 25.36
CA ARG A 73 -16.15 -22.65 23.95
C ARG A 73 -17.62 -22.68 23.53
N ASP A 74 -18.47 -23.40 24.26
CA ASP A 74 -19.89 -23.57 23.91
C ASP A 74 -20.64 -22.24 23.86
N ALA A 75 -20.30 -21.31 24.76
CA ALA A 75 -20.88 -19.98 24.80
C ALA A 75 -20.45 -19.14 23.60
N MET A 76 -19.18 -19.20 23.21
CA MET A 76 -18.66 -18.54 22.02
C MET A 76 -19.30 -19.09 20.74
N GLU A 77 -19.36 -20.40 20.56
CA GLU A 77 -19.97 -21.04 19.38
C GLU A 77 -21.47 -20.71 19.27
N LYS A 78 -22.19 -20.75 20.40
CA LYS A 78 -23.59 -20.30 20.46
C LYS A 78 -23.72 -18.84 20.04
N ALA A 79 -22.89 -17.96 20.57
CA ALA A 79 -22.94 -16.54 20.27
C ALA A 79 -22.63 -16.23 18.79
N VAL A 80 -21.64 -16.91 18.19
CA VAL A 80 -21.30 -16.77 16.77
C VAL A 80 -22.47 -17.22 15.88
N ARG A 81 -23.12 -18.32 16.24
CA ARG A 81 -24.32 -18.80 15.52
C ARG A 81 -25.47 -17.81 15.63
N ASP A 82 -25.76 -17.32 16.83
CA ASP A 82 -26.85 -16.38 17.08
C ASP A 82 -26.59 -15.03 16.40
N PHE A 83 -25.34 -14.56 16.43
CA PHE A 83 -24.88 -13.37 15.70
C PHE A 83 -25.10 -13.52 14.20
N GLY A 84 -24.62 -14.61 13.59
CA GLY A 84 -24.83 -14.88 12.17
C GLY A 84 -26.30 -14.96 11.76
N ASN A 85 -27.18 -15.43 12.64
CA ASN A 85 -28.62 -15.43 12.40
C ASN A 85 -29.22 -14.01 12.50
N ALA A 86 -28.75 -13.19 13.44
CA ALA A 86 -29.19 -11.81 13.61
C ALA A 86 -28.78 -10.91 12.43
N LEU A 87 -27.76 -11.28 11.66
CA LEU A 87 -27.31 -10.53 10.48
C LEU A 87 -28.12 -10.80 9.21
N LYS A 88 -29.08 -11.73 9.19
CA LYS A 88 -29.83 -12.11 7.96
C LYS A 88 -30.87 -11.06 7.53
N ASP A 89 -30.41 -9.84 7.32
CA ASP A 89 -31.15 -8.69 6.83
C ASP A 89 -30.16 -7.81 6.04
N PRO A 90 -30.43 -7.51 4.76
CA PRO A 90 -29.50 -6.79 3.88
C PRO A 90 -29.19 -5.37 4.35
N ASP A 91 -29.98 -4.78 5.25
CA ASP A 91 -29.77 -3.42 5.76
C ASP A 91 -28.93 -3.37 7.03
N ILE A 92 -28.49 -4.52 7.56
CA ILE A 92 -27.73 -4.59 8.82
C ILE A 92 -26.23 -4.33 8.63
N VAL A 93 -25.67 -3.46 9.47
CA VAL A 93 -24.22 -3.41 9.71
C VAL A 93 -23.86 -4.38 10.85
N GLY A 94 -23.03 -5.37 10.53
CA GLY A 94 -22.54 -6.36 11.47
C GLY A 94 -21.13 -6.04 11.94
N LEU A 95 -20.88 -6.09 13.26
CA LEU A 95 -19.54 -5.93 13.83
C LEU A 95 -19.16 -7.09 14.75
N PHE A 96 -18.06 -7.78 14.44
CA PHE A 96 -17.44 -8.75 15.33
C PHE A 96 -16.17 -8.16 15.94
N TYR A 97 -16.02 -8.23 17.26
CA TYR A 97 -14.83 -7.84 17.98
C TYR A 97 -14.37 -8.97 18.89
N TYR A 98 -13.08 -9.30 18.84
CA TYR A 98 -12.46 -10.26 19.75
C TYR A 98 -11.17 -9.68 20.35
N SER A 99 -11.05 -9.74 21.67
CA SER A 99 -9.80 -9.52 22.42
C SER A 99 -9.46 -10.76 23.25
N GLY A 100 -8.18 -11.16 23.26
CA GLY A 100 -7.71 -12.36 23.96
C GLY A 100 -6.59 -13.10 23.23
N HIS A 101 -6.36 -14.36 23.58
CA HIS A 101 -5.44 -15.24 22.86
C HIS A 101 -6.03 -15.76 21.55
N GLY A 102 -5.28 -15.60 20.48
CA GLY A 102 -5.55 -16.21 19.18
C GLY A 102 -4.37 -17.06 18.74
N ALA A 103 -4.64 -18.16 18.05
CA ALA A 103 -3.63 -19.06 17.50
C ALA A 103 -3.89 -19.34 16.01
N GLN A 104 -2.86 -19.78 15.30
CA GLN A 104 -2.91 -20.07 13.88
C GLN A 104 -2.27 -21.42 13.58
N VAL A 105 -2.95 -22.23 12.77
CA VAL A 105 -2.46 -23.51 12.24
C VAL A 105 -2.90 -23.62 10.79
N ASP A 106 -1.97 -23.98 9.89
CA ASP A 106 -2.21 -24.18 8.45
C ASP A 106 -2.96 -23.03 7.73
N GLY A 107 -2.83 -21.81 8.25
CA GLY A 107 -3.44 -20.61 7.69
C GLY A 107 -4.86 -20.32 8.18
N ALA A 108 -5.40 -21.14 9.09
CA ALA A 108 -6.67 -20.90 9.77
C ALA A 108 -6.46 -20.26 11.14
N ASN A 109 -7.36 -19.36 11.53
CA ASN A 109 -7.27 -18.59 12.75
C ASN A 109 -8.24 -19.14 13.79
N TYR A 110 -7.77 -19.29 15.03
CA TYR A 110 -8.53 -19.84 16.13
C TYR A 110 -8.55 -18.86 17.31
N LEU A 111 -9.74 -18.63 17.86
CA LEU A 111 -10.00 -17.79 19.01
C LEU A 111 -10.09 -18.68 20.25
N LEU A 112 -9.26 -18.44 21.26
CA LEU A 112 -9.19 -19.32 22.43
C LEU A 112 -10.30 -18.99 23.44
N PRO A 113 -11.12 -19.97 23.83
CA PRO A 113 -11.99 -19.87 24.99
C PRO A 113 -11.18 -20.00 26.29
N VAL A 114 -11.70 -19.49 27.42
CA VAL A 114 -10.96 -19.51 28.70
C VAL A 114 -10.79 -20.89 29.31
N ASP A 115 -11.64 -21.84 28.90
CA ASP A 115 -11.57 -23.25 29.29
C ASP A 115 -10.79 -24.11 28.29
N ALA A 116 -10.15 -23.50 27.28
CA ALA A 116 -9.24 -24.21 26.40
C ALA A 116 -8.07 -24.78 27.20
N ASP A 117 -7.82 -26.08 27.01
CA ASP A 117 -6.63 -26.78 27.48
C ASP A 117 -5.97 -27.41 26.26
N ILE A 118 -5.05 -26.67 25.64
CA ILE A 118 -4.48 -27.02 24.34
C ILE A 118 -3.02 -27.42 24.53
N GLN A 119 -2.72 -28.69 24.25
CA GLN A 119 -1.41 -29.29 24.46
C GLN A 119 -0.63 -29.42 23.15
N ALA A 120 -1.31 -29.47 22.00
CA ALA A 120 -0.71 -29.57 20.66
C ALA A 120 -1.50 -28.79 19.58
N GLU A 121 -0.81 -28.45 18.48
CA GLU A 121 -1.34 -27.64 17.37
C GLU A 121 -2.61 -28.25 16.73
N ASP A 122 -2.66 -29.57 16.58
CA ASP A 122 -3.80 -30.30 16.02
C ASP A 122 -5.06 -30.23 16.89
N GLU A 123 -4.92 -29.94 18.19
CA GLU A 123 -6.05 -29.80 19.09
C GLU A 123 -6.85 -28.50 18.91
N LEU A 124 -6.25 -27.47 18.29
CA LEU A 124 -6.92 -26.19 18.04
C LEU A 124 -8.21 -26.35 17.25
N ALA A 125 -8.23 -27.30 16.29
CA ALA A 125 -9.38 -27.55 15.44
C ALA A 125 -10.65 -27.96 16.20
N TYR A 126 -10.51 -28.56 17.39
CA TYR A 126 -11.63 -29.05 18.19
C TYR A 126 -11.66 -28.53 19.64
N LYS A 127 -10.69 -27.73 20.10
CA LYS A 127 -10.71 -27.09 21.43
C LYS A 127 -10.84 -25.56 21.39
N ALA A 128 -10.66 -24.93 20.23
CA ALA A 128 -10.83 -23.49 20.05
C ALA A 128 -11.98 -23.17 19.07
N VAL A 129 -12.32 -21.87 18.93
CA VAL A 129 -13.34 -21.42 17.98
C VAL A 129 -12.68 -20.92 16.71
N ASN A 130 -13.00 -21.52 15.58
CA ASN A 130 -12.45 -21.13 14.28
C ASN A 130 -13.03 -19.77 13.84
N ALA A 131 -12.16 -18.78 13.61
CA ALA A 131 -12.55 -17.41 13.23
C ALA A 131 -13.15 -17.34 11.82
N GLU A 132 -12.72 -18.23 10.93
CA GLU A 132 -13.28 -18.36 9.58
C GLU A 132 -14.74 -18.81 9.60
N GLN A 133 -15.22 -19.48 10.66
CA GLN A 133 -16.65 -19.72 10.84
C GLN A 133 -17.43 -18.43 11.09
N VAL A 134 -16.89 -17.49 11.86
CA VAL A 134 -17.50 -16.17 12.08
C VAL A 134 -17.63 -15.44 10.74
N LEU A 135 -16.54 -15.41 9.98
CA LEU A 135 -16.48 -14.79 8.66
C LEU A 135 -17.40 -15.48 7.65
N ALA A 136 -17.51 -16.80 7.68
CA ALA A 136 -18.44 -17.56 6.85
C ALA A 136 -19.90 -17.21 7.18
N LYS A 137 -20.24 -17.04 8.47
CA LYS A 137 -21.59 -16.59 8.88
C LYS A 137 -21.88 -15.18 8.36
N MET A 138 -20.96 -14.24 8.55
CA MET A 138 -21.08 -12.86 8.03
C MET A 138 -21.22 -12.84 6.50
N ARG A 139 -20.40 -13.61 5.78
CA ARG A 139 -20.51 -13.78 4.33
C ARG A 139 -21.87 -14.32 3.89
N SER A 140 -22.37 -15.34 4.58
CA SER A 140 -23.66 -15.97 4.25
C SER A 140 -24.88 -15.12 4.60
N ALA A 141 -24.71 -14.11 5.47
CA ALA A 141 -25.80 -13.28 5.94
C ALA A 141 -26.26 -12.25 4.89
N GLY A 142 -25.38 -11.84 3.97
CA GLY A 142 -25.71 -10.91 2.88
C GLY A 142 -26.10 -9.51 3.37
N ASN A 143 -25.63 -9.12 4.55
CA ASN A 143 -25.91 -7.84 5.19
C ASN A 143 -25.06 -6.70 4.63
N LYS A 144 -25.47 -5.45 4.91
CA LYS A 144 -24.95 -4.21 4.32
C LYS A 144 -23.43 -4.04 4.41
N LEU A 145 -22.87 -4.29 5.60
CA LEU A 145 -21.46 -4.10 5.90
C LEU A 145 -21.02 -5.03 7.03
N ASN A 146 -19.83 -5.61 6.90
CA ASN A 146 -19.22 -6.53 7.85
C ASN A 146 -17.90 -5.99 8.40
N ILE A 147 -17.88 -5.63 9.68
CA ILE A 147 -16.68 -5.12 10.37
C ILE A 147 -16.16 -6.23 11.29
N VAL A 148 -14.90 -6.60 11.16
CA VAL A 148 -14.26 -7.64 11.97
C VAL A 148 -13.00 -7.06 12.59
N VAL A 149 -12.91 -7.10 13.92
CA VAL A 149 -11.79 -6.53 14.68
C VAL A 149 -11.18 -7.62 15.54
N MET A 150 -9.92 -7.92 15.31
CA MET A 150 -9.15 -8.93 16.05
C MET A 150 -8.02 -8.26 16.83
N ASP A 151 -8.28 -8.00 18.11
CA ASP A 151 -7.35 -7.47 19.10
C ASP A 151 -6.73 -8.60 19.93
N ALA A 152 -6.11 -9.56 19.24
CA ALA A 152 -5.62 -10.79 19.87
C ALA A 152 -4.09 -10.79 20.07
N CYS A 153 -3.66 -11.14 21.29
CA CYS A 153 -2.27 -11.38 21.69
C CYS A 153 -1.89 -12.83 21.34
N ARG A 154 -0.92 -12.98 20.44
CA ARG A 154 -0.69 -14.22 19.69
C ARG A 154 0.41 -15.04 20.30
N ASN A 155 0.28 -15.25 21.61
CA ASN A 155 1.12 -16.21 22.29
C ASN A 155 0.57 -17.59 21.97
N ASN A 156 1.43 -18.42 21.40
CA ASN A 156 1.13 -19.81 21.21
C ASN A 156 1.01 -20.50 22.58
N PRO A 157 -0.14 -21.07 22.96
CA PRO A 157 -0.32 -21.64 24.31
C PRO A 157 0.46 -22.95 24.54
N PHE A 158 1.16 -23.50 23.52
CA PHE A 158 1.87 -24.77 23.64
C PHE A 158 3.14 -24.67 24.51
N PRO A 159 3.20 -25.36 25.66
CA PRO A 159 4.42 -25.44 26.44
C PRO A 159 5.50 -26.19 25.65
N GLY A 160 6.56 -25.49 25.20
CA GLY A 160 7.76 -26.11 24.62
C GLY A 160 7.88 -26.16 23.09
N SER A 161 6.95 -25.56 22.32
CA SER A 161 7.13 -25.43 20.87
C SER A 161 8.03 -24.24 20.50
N THR A 162 9.32 -24.50 20.22
CA THR A 162 10.27 -23.49 19.73
C THR A 162 10.13 -23.19 18.23
N ARG A 163 9.24 -23.89 17.51
CA ARG A 163 9.05 -23.76 16.05
C ARG A 163 7.97 -22.77 15.63
N SER A 164 7.05 -22.42 16.54
CA SER A 164 5.82 -21.67 16.21
C SER A 164 5.41 -20.64 17.27
N ALA A 165 6.27 -20.30 18.23
CA ALA A 165 5.90 -19.46 19.40
C ALA A 165 5.59 -17.99 19.06
N ASP A 166 6.08 -17.47 17.93
CA ASP A 166 6.03 -16.03 17.60
C ASP A 166 5.07 -15.68 16.45
N LYS A 167 4.16 -16.60 16.04
CA LYS A 167 3.36 -16.39 14.83
C LYS A 167 1.98 -15.82 15.10
N GLY A 168 1.80 -14.64 14.53
CA GLY A 168 0.55 -14.04 14.09
C GLY A 168 -0.67 -14.91 13.70
N LEU A 169 -1.91 -14.50 14.03
CA LEU A 169 -3.00 -14.21 13.08
C LEU A 169 -2.60 -14.29 11.60
N ALA A 170 -2.95 -15.35 10.89
CA ALA A 170 -2.83 -15.34 9.44
C ALA A 170 -3.79 -14.31 8.86
N VAL A 171 -3.43 -13.74 7.71
CA VAL A 171 -4.40 -12.95 6.93
C VAL A 171 -5.53 -13.87 6.51
N VAL A 172 -6.74 -13.53 6.93
CA VAL A 172 -7.99 -14.18 6.51
C VAL A 172 -8.05 -14.23 4.98
N ARG A 173 -8.09 -15.44 4.43
CA ARG A 173 -8.19 -15.70 2.99
C ARG A 173 -9.64 -15.73 2.48
N VAL A 174 -10.61 -15.75 3.39
CA VAL A 174 -12.04 -15.77 3.05
C VAL A 174 -12.47 -14.37 2.63
N LYS A 175 -12.83 -14.20 1.35
CA LYS A 175 -13.43 -12.97 0.85
C LYS A 175 -14.87 -12.85 1.37
N VAL A 176 -15.07 -12.00 2.37
CA VAL A 176 -16.40 -11.56 2.83
C VAL A 176 -16.78 -10.32 1.99
N PRO A 177 -17.93 -10.30 1.28
CA PRO A 177 -18.39 -9.10 0.59
C PRO A 177 -18.66 -7.95 1.57
N GLU A 178 -18.48 -6.71 1.11
CA GLU A 178 -18.74 -5.50 1.90
C GLU A 178 -18.13 -5.58 3.30
N SER A 179 -16.80 -5.72 3.38
CA SER A 179 -16.12 -6.01 4.64
C SER A 179 -14.91 -5.14 4.95
N ILE A 180 -14.66 -5.03 6.25
CA ILE A 180 -13.51 -4.37 6.87
C ILE A 180 -12.96 -5.34 7.91
N ILE A 181 -11.75 -5.85 7.71
CA ILE A 181 -11.06 -6.75 8.64
C ILE A 181 -9.86 -6.02 9.22
N VAL A 182 -9.85 -5.84 10.53
CA VAL A 182 -8.86 -5.08 11.29
C VAL A 182 -8.14 -6.02 12.24
N TYR A 183 -6.82 -5.95 12.24
CA TYR A 183 -5.94 -6.65 13.18
C TYR A 183 -5.21 -5.60 13.99
N ALA A 184 -5.09 -5.83 15.30
CA ALA A 184 -4.43 -4.88 16.19
C ALA A 184 -2.93 -4.68 15.90
N THR A 185 -2.30 -5.59 15.15
CA THR A 185 -0.91 -5.50 14.71
C THR A 185 -0.71 -6.20 13.36
N ASP A 186 0.49 -6.11 12.78
CA ASP A 186 0.84 -6.73 11.51
C ASP A 186 0.58 -8.26 11.52
N PRO A 187 0.16 -8.85 10.40
CA PRO A 187 0.08 -10.30 10.28
C PRO A 187 1.45 -10.92 10.59
N GLY A 188 1.50 -11.91 11.46
CA GLY A 188 2.77 -12.45 11.98
C GLY A 188 3.24 -11.84 13.30
N ALA A 189 2.89 -10.60 13.66
CA ALA A 189 3.34 -9.94 14.89
C ALA A 189 2.36 -10.13 16.06
N VAL A 190 2.82 -9.90 17.30
CA VAL A 190 2.04 -10.02 18.55
C VAL A 190 1.54 -8.64 18.99
N ALA A 191 0.23 -8.52 19.28
CA ALA A 191 -0.33 -7.31 19.86
C ALA A 191 0.02 -7.23 21.36
N GLN A 192 0.23 -6.03 21.88
CA GLN A 192 0.50 -5.79 23.29
C GLN A 192 -0.80 -5.76 24.09
N ASP A 193 -0.84 -6.47 25.22
CA ASP A 193 -1.94 -6.34 26.19
C ASP A 193 -1.99 -4.92 26.75
N GLY A 194 -0.83 -4.28 26.95
CA GLY A 194 -0.71 -2.91 27.47
C GLY A 194 -0.69 -2.81 29.00
N ASP A 195 -0.18 -1.70 29.51
CA ASP A 195 -0.03 -1.42 30.95
C ASP A 195 -1.20 -0.65 31.57
N GLY A 196 -2.11 -0.12 30.74
CA GLY A 196 -3.32 0.59 31.12
C GLY A 196 -4.53 -0.32 31.36
N ARG A 197 -5.72 0.29 31.44
CA ARG A 197 -7.01 -0.42 31.59
C ARG A 197 -7.37 -1.28 30.37
N ASN A 198 -7.05 -0.76 29.18
CA ASN A 198 -7.34 -1.36 27.89
C ASN A 198 -6.06 -1.58 27.11
N SER A 199 -6.11 -2.46 26.11
CA SER A 199 -5.02 -2.58 25.14
C SER A 199 -4.74 -1.26 24.40
N PRO A 200 -3.51 -1.02 23.90
CA PRO A 200 -3.21 0.18 23.12
C PRO A 200 -4.14 0.33 21.91
N PHE A 201 -4.48 -0.81 21.28
CA PHE A 201 -5.44 -0.85 20.17
C PHE A 201 -6.84 -0.45 20.62
N THR A 202 -7.36 -1.09 21.67
CA THR A 202 -8.71 -0.83 22.14
C THR A 202 -8.90 0.59 22.62
N LYS A 203 -7.93 1.13 23.36
CA LYS A 203 -7.93 2.54 23.77
C LYS A 203 -8.07 3.47 22.56
N ALA A 204 -7.24 3.28 21.54
CA ALA A 204 -7.31 4.09 20.33
C ALA A 204 -8.63 3.88 19.57
N PHE A 205 -9.13 2.64 19.50
CA PHE A 205 -10.36 2.29 18.81
C PHE A 205 -11.58 2.98 19.43
N ILE A 206 -11.78 2.87 20.75
CA ILE A 206 -12.92 3.51 21.42
C ILE A 206 -12.89 5.04 21.31
N GLU A 207 -11.70 5.65 21.31
CA GLU A 207 -11.53 7.10 21.11
C GLU A 207 -12.02 7.53 19.72
N GLN A 208 -11.70 6.77 18.67
CA GLN A 208 -12.16 7.09 17.32
C GLN A 208 -13.64 6.76 17.09
N LEU A 209 -14.18 5.71 17.72
CA LEU A 209 -15.62 5.40 17.69
C LEU A 209 -16.49 6.54 18.26
N ALA A 210 -15.91 7.36 19.14
CA ALA A 210 -16.61 8.46 19.78
C ALA A 210 -16.73 9.71 18.89
N VAL A 211 -15.93 9.83 17.82
CA VAL A 211 -15.86 11.03 16.97
C VAL A 211 -17.07 11.11 16.02
N PRO A 212 -17.95 12.12 16.18
CA PRO A 212 -19.12 12.27 15.31
C PRO A 212 -18.74 12.61 13.86
N GLY A 213 -19.47 12.03 12.91
CA GLY A 213 -19.31 12.30 11.48
C GLY A 213 -18.03 11.73 10.85
N GLN A 214 -17.23 10.98 11.61
CA GLN A 214 -15.99 10.43 11.12
C GLN A 214 -16.23 9.15 10.32
N GLU A 215 -15.76 9.15 9.06
CA GLU A 215 -15.77 7.97 8.21
C GLU A 215 -14.78 6.91 8.74
N ILE A 216 -15.16 5.63 8.64
CA ILE A 216 -14.46 4.52 9.25
C ILE A 216 -13.02 4.33 8.75
N SER A 217 -12.70 4.59 7.48
CA SER A 217 -11.31 4.58 7.01
C SER A 217 -10.46 5.64 7.72
N VAL A 218 -11.02 6.83 7.99
CA VAL A 218 -10.34 7.89 8.74
C VAL A 218 -10.16 7.49 10.20
N ALA A 219 -11.19 6.90 10.82
CA ALA A 219 -11.12 6.38 12.18
C ALA A 219 -10.00 5.34 12.29
N LEU A 220 -10.00 4.32 11.43
CA LEU A 220 -9.01 3.24 11.44
C LEU A 220 -7.59 3.74 11.19
N ARG A 221 -7.40 4.71 10.27
CA ARG A 221 -6.09 5.34 10.06
C ARG A 221 -5.58 6.06 11.32
N ARG A 222 -6.47 6.72 12.07
CA ARG A 222 -6.11 7.37 13.34
C ARG A 222 -5.84 6.36 14.45
N VAL A 223 -6.57 5.25 14.48
CA VAL A 223 -6.25 4.11 15.35
C VAL A 223 -4.83 3.60 15.07
N THR A 224 -4.47 3.38 13.80
CA THR A 224 -3.11 2.96 13.42
C THR A 224 -2.05 3.94 13.91
N GLY A 225 -2.25 5.25 13.74
CA GLY A 225 -1.34 6.28 14.24
C GLY A 225 -1.19 6.24 15.76
N ALA A 226 -2.31 6.27 16.49
CA ALA A 226 -2.31 6.30 17.95
C ALA A 226 -1.68 5.03 18.56
N VAL A 227 -1.91 3.85 17.97
CA VAL A 227 -1.29 2.59 18.42
C VAL A 227 0.21 2.61 18.15
N LYS A 228 0.64 3.08 16.99
CA LYS A 228 2.06 3.19 16.65
C LYS A 228 2.77 4.11 17.65
N ASP A 229 2.17 5.25 17.98
CA ASP A 229 2.72 6.21 18.94
C ASP A 229 2.76 5.62 20.36
N ALA A 230 1.66 4.99 20.81
CA ALA A 230 1.55 4.42 22.16
C ALA A 230 2.50 3.23 22.40
N THR A 231 2.87 2.51 21.33
CA THR A 231 3.74 1.32 21.42
C THR A 231 5.18 1.60 20.97
N GLY A 232 5.52 2.86 20.66
CA GLY A 232 6.86 3.21 20.16
C GLY A 232 7.20 2.56 18.82
N GLY A 233 6.19 2.24 18.01
CA GLY A 233 6.32 1.59 16.71
C GLY A 233 6.36 0.06 16.74
N VAL A 234 6.27 -0.57 17.92
CA VAL A 234 6.27 -2.04 18.05
C VAL A 234 4.99 -2.68 17.49
N GLN A 235 3.87 -1.97 17.58
CA GLN A 235 2.57 -2.44 17.11
C GLN A 235 2.08 -1.56 15.97
N SER A 236 1.71 -2.18 14.84
CA SER A 236 1.18 -1.48 13.67
C SER A 236 -0.12 -2.16 13.21
N PRO A 237 -1.30 -1.60 13.52
CA PRO A 237 -2.57 -2.19 13.11
C PRO A 237 -2.68 -2.35 11.60
N TRP A 238 -3.14 -3.53 11.16
CA TRP A 238 -3.30 -3.89 9.75
C TRP A 238 -4.78 -3.97 9.38
N VAL A 239 -5.14 -3.45 8.21
CA VAL A 239 -6.53 -3.35 7.75
C VAL A 239 -6.65 -3.90 6.33
N SER A 240 -7.65 -4.75 6.10
CA SER A 240 -8.07 -5.24 4.79
C SER A 240 -9.52 -4.88 4.53
N THR A 241 -9.81 -4.28 3.38
CA THR A 241 -11.14 -3.77 3.07
C THR A 241 -11.58 -4.15 1.66
N ASN A 242 -12.89 -4.28 1.45
CA ASN A 242 -13.51 -4.41 0.14
C ASN A 242 -14.94 -3.84 0.10
N TYR A 243 -15.25 -2.93 1.03
CA TYR A 243 -16.54 -2.26 1.13
C TYR A 243 -16.63 -1.08 0.17
N THR A 244 -17.86 -0.74 -0.23
CA THR A 244 -18.14 0.28 -1.25
C THR A 244 -18.94 1.46 -0.74
N SER A 245 -19.58 1.33 0.43
CA SER A 245 -20.45 2.35 1.02
C SER A 245 -19.79 3.09 2.18
N ASP A 246 -19.97 4.41 2.26
CA ASP A 246 -19.52 5.20 3.41
C ASP A 246 -20.18 4.71 4.70
N PHE A 247 -19.38 4.61 5.78
CA PHE A 247 -19.87 4.26 7.10
C PHE A 247 -19.26 5.16 8.17
N VAL A 248 -20.14 5.66 9.05
CA VAL A 248 -19.76 6.44 10.24
C VAL A 248 -20.33 5.77 11.48
N PHE A 249 -19.51 5.64 12.54
CA PHE A 249 -19.98 5.09 13.81
C PHE A 249 -21.02 6.00 14.48
N ARG A 250 -20.88 7.32 14.38
CA ARG A 250 -21.83 8.28 14.95
C ARG A 250 -22.21 9.34 13.93
N SER A 251 -23.49 9.51 13.69
CA SER A 251 -24.00 10.57 12.81
C SER A 251 -23.81 11.95 13.46
N GLY A 252 -23.39 12.94 12.68
CA GLY A 252 -23.15 14.32 13.10
C GLY A 252 -22.21 15.04 12.14
N SER A 253 -22.19 16.37 12.15
CA SER A 253 -21.14 17.13 11.46
C SER A 253 -19.82 16.94 12.21
N ALA A 254 -18.75 16.57 11.49
CA ALA A 254 -17.42 16.48 12.05
C ALA A 254 -16.96 17.89 12.49
N SER A 255 -17.15 18.20 13.77
CA SER A 255 -16.53 19.37 14.39
C SER A 255 -15.03 19.09 14.50
N PRO A 256 -14.14 20.05 14.19
CA PRO A 256 -12.71 19.87 14.37
C PRO A 256 -12.43 19.55 15.84
N ALA A 257 -12.07 18.29 16.11
CA ALA A 257 -11.92 17.78 17.46
C ALA A 257 -10.77 18.50 18.18
N THR A 258 -11.17 19.30 19.16
CA THR A 258 -10.40 19.79 20.29
C THR A 258 -10.08 18.60 21.19
N PHE A 259 -8.81 18.37 21.52
CA PHE A 259 -8.42 17.37 22.50
C PHE A 259 -8.83 17.83 23.90
N THR A 260 -9.79 17.13 24.52
CA THR A 260 -10.09 17.21 25.95
C THR A 260 -9.69 15.90 26.62
N SER A 261 -8.56 15.92 27.33
CA SER A 261 -8.26 14.91 28.36
C SER A 261 -9.01 15.29 29.63
N SER A 262 -9.81 14.37 30.17
CA SER A 262 -10.51 14.51 31.44
C SER A 262 -10.55 13.16 32.13
N ILE A 263 -9.64 12.94 33.10
CA ILE A 263 -9.99 12.39 34.41
C ILE A 263 -9.09 13.10 35.44
N ALA A 264 -9.70 13.81 36.38
CA ALA A 264 -9.08 14.22 37.64
C ALA A 264 -9.84 13.53 38.77
N PRO A 265 -9.21 13.17 39.90
CA PRO A 265 -9.84 13.36 41.20
C PRO A 265 -9.66 14.81 41.64
N SER A 266 -10.75 15.39 42.14
CA SER A 266 -10.88 16.77 42.59
C SER A 266 -9.93 17.14 43.71
N PHE A 267 -9.29 18.31 43.63
CA PHE A 267 -9.27 19.33 44.67
C PHE A 267 -9.14 20.71 44.00
N GLY A 268 -9.88 21.71 44.51
CA GLY A 268 -10.18 22.97 43.82
C GLY A 268 -8.95 23.80 43.43
N ALA A 269 -9.01 24.41 42.25
CA ALA A 269 -8.09 25.46 41.85
C ALA A 269 -8.86 26.56 41.11
N VAL A 270 -8.59 27.81 41.50
CA VAL A 270 -9.06 29.05 40.90
C VAL A 270 -8.81 29.01 39.39
N LYS A 271 -9.83 29.26 38.55
CA LYS A 271 -9.66 29.40 37.10
C LYS A 271 -8.63 30.52 36.83
N ALA A 272 -7.44 30.14 36.37
CA ALA A 272 -6.42 31.09 35.93
C ALA A 272 -6.97 31.92 34.77
N ALA A 273 -6.82 33.24 34.84
CA ALA A 273 -7.20 34.12 33.75
C ALA A 273 -6.36 33.80 32.50
N LYS A 274 -7.00 33.76 31.33
CA LYS A 274 -6.36 33.44 30.04
C LYS A 274 -6.24 34.69 29.17
N GLY A 275 -5.27 34.72 28.27
CA GLY A 275 -5.10 35.75 27.23
C GLY A 275 -4.54 35.17 25.94
N ASN A 276 -4.31 36.02 24.95
CA ASN A 276 -3.82 35.64 23.63
C ASN A 276 -2.43 36.25 23.36
N LEU A 277 -1.69 35.66 22.42
CA LEU A 277 -0.39 36.12 21.99
C LEU A 277 -0.30 36.07 20.46
N SER A 278 0.23 37.12 19.85
CA SER A 278 0.57 37.19 18.44
C SER A 278 2.08 37.02 18.27
N VAL A 279 2.52 35.93 17.65
CA VAL A 279 3.94 35.64 17.39
C VAL A 279 4.26 35.98 15.94
N GLN A 280 5.13 36.96 15.70
CA GLN A 280 5.56 37.34 14.36
C GLN A 280 6.96 36.80 14.08
N LEU A 281 7.12 36.11 12.95
CA LEU A 281 8.35 35.45 12.55
C LEU A 281 8.82 35.97 11.19
N ALA A 282 10.09 36.37 11.09
CA ALA A 282 10.72 36.68 9.82
C ALA A 282 11.10 35.43 9.00
N SER A 283 11.18 34.25 9.63
CA SER A 283 11.47 32.96 8.98
C SER A 283 10.70 31.82 9.63
N ALA A 284 10.41 30.77 8.85
CA ALA A 284 9.72 29.59 9.35
C ALA A 284 10.54 28.87 10.44
N GLY A 285 9.85 28.32 11.43
CA GLY A 285 10.47 27.64 12.56
C GLY A 285 9.44 26.94 13.45
N THR A 286 9.91 26.22 14.45
CA THR A 286 9.08 25.62 15.49
C THR A 286 8.95 26.59 16.65
N VAL A 287 7.75 27.14 16.87
CA VAL A 287 7.42 28.00 18.02
C VAL A 287 7.00 27.13 19.19
N SER A 288 7.57 27.38 20.37
CA SER A 288 7.19 26.73 21.63
C SER A 288 6.85 27.76 22.71
N VAL A 289 5.68 27.63 23.35
CA VAL A 289 5.21 28.51 24.43
C VAL A 289 4.24 27.75 25.34
N ALA A 290 4.39 27.88 26.65
CA ALA A 290 3.50 27.24 27.65
C ALA A 290 3.28 25.72 27.43
N GLY A 291 4.30 25.00 26.95
CA GLY A 291 4.22 23.56 26.64
C GLY A 291 3.61 23.21 25.27
N LEU A 292 3.08 24.20 24.54
CA LEU A 292 2.68 24.06 23.14
C LEU A 292 3.91 24.14 22.25
N SER A 293 3.93 23.36 21.16
CA SER A 293 4.98 23.43 20.15
C SER A 293 4.41 23.14 18.76
N ALA A 294 4.70 23.99 17.78
CA ALA A 294 4.22 23.82 16.40
C ALA A 294 5.21 24.39 15.39
N ALA A 295 5.38 23.69 14.26
CA ALA A 295 6.08 24.22 13.09
C ALA A 295 5.18 25.24 12.39
N VAL A 296 5.69 26.44 12.15
CA VAL A 296 4.94 27.57 11.59
C VAL A 296 5.74 28.27 10.48
N PRO A 297 5.08 28.74 9.42
CA PRO A 297 5.73 29.51 8.36
C PRO A 297 6.14 30.92 8.86
N ALA A 298 6.92 31.64 8.04
CA ALA A 298 7.15 33.07 8.28
C ALA A 298 5.82 33.85 8.22
N GLY A 299 5.66 34.86 9.06
CA GLY A 299 4.43 35.63 9.21
C GLY A 299 3.94 35.72 10.65
N THR A 300 2.68 36.12 10.82
CA THR A 300 2.05 36.31 12.13
C THR A 300 1.19 35.10 12.49
N VAL A 301 1.45 34.53 13.67
CA VAL A 301 0.76 33.34 14.18
C VAL A 301 0.05 33.68 15.49
N PRO A 302 -1.27 33.51 15.59
CA PRO A 302 -1.99 33.66 16.85
C PRO A 302 -1.82 32.42 17.73
N VAL A 303 -1.56 32.63 19.02
CA VAL A 303 -1.58 31.62 20.09
C VAL A 303 -2.62 32.06 21.11
N ASN A 304 -3.74 31.36 21.15
CA ASN A 304 -4.88 31.73 22.00
C ASN A 304 -4.86 30.96 23.32
N ASP A 305 -5.61 31.46 24.30
CA ASP A 305 -5.89 30.77 25.58
C ASP A 305 -4.65 30.47 26.45
N LEU A 306 -3.60 31.28 26.35
CA LEU A 306 -2.40 31.19 27.18
C LEU A 306 -2.67 31.63 28.63
N PRO A 307 -1.99 31.06 29.63
CA PRO A 307 -2.05 31.56 31.00
C PRO A 307 -1.60 33.03 31.04
N ALA A 308 -2.39 33.90 31.68
CA ALA A 308 -2.00 35.28 31.89
C ALA A 308 -0.72 35.34 32.76
N GLY A 309 0.16 36.29 32.47
CA GLY A 309 1.48 36.42 33.11
C GLY A 309 2.64 36.20 32.15
N GLY A 310 3.85 36.06 32.71
CA GLY A 310 5.08 35.89 31.92
C GLY A 310 5.11 34.55 31.19
N GLN A 311 5.20 34.59 29.86
CA GLN A 311 5.32 33.43 28.99
C GLN A 311 6.66 33.48 28.25
N THR A 312 7.43 32.40 28.29
CA THR A 312 8.62 32.24 27.46
C THR A 312 8.23 31.63 26.12
N VAL A 313 8.52 32.36 25.05
CA VAL A 313 8.30 31.95 23.67
C VAL A 313 9.67 31.60 23.09
N SER A 314 9.84 30.37 22.66
CA SER A 314 11.06 29.89 22.01
C SER A 314 10.80 29.60 20.55
N VAL A 315 11.75 29.87 19.67
CA VAL A 315 11.68 29.52 18.25
C VAL A 315 12.92 28.72 17.90
N ARG A 316 12.74 27.53 17.30
CA ARG A 316 13.83 26.75 16.70
C ARG A 316 13.71 26.78 15.18
N TYR A 317 14.74 27.25 14.50
CA TYR A 317 14.76 27.40 13.04
C TYR A 317 15.26 26.12 12.35
N ALA A 318 14.95 25.99 11.06
CA ALA A 318 15.33 24.83 10.24
C ALA A 318 16.85 24.65 10.12
N ASP A 319 17.63 25.72 10.27
CA ASP A 319 19.10 25.69 10.29
C ASP A 319 19.69 25.33 11.66
N GLY A 320 18.85 24.95 12.62
CA GLY A 320 19.24 24.52 13.96
C GLY A 320 19.46 25.65 14.97
N LYS A 321 19.38 26.93 14.57
CA LYS A 321 19.44 28.05 15.52
C LYS A 321 18.18 28.13 16.37
N SER A 322 18.27 28.76 17.52
CA SER A 322 17.12 29.00 18.38
C SER A 322 17.17 30.39 19.03
N GLU A 323 16.01 31.03 19.15
CA GLU A 323 15.81 32.30 19.85
C GLU A 323 14.75 32.12 20.95
N SER A 324 14.77 32.92 22.00
CA SER A 324 13.73 32.89 23.04
C SER A 324 13.49 34.28 23.62
N GLN A 325 12.23 34.63 23.86
CA GLN A 325 11.82 35.90 24.44
C GLN A 325 10.72 35.67 25.48
N THR A 326 10.72 36.46 26.57
CA THR A 326 9.64 36.43 27.56
C THR A 326 8.68 37.58 27.32
N VAL A 327 7.39 37.27 27.23
CA VAL A 327 6.30 38.24 27.00
C VAL A 327 5.25 38.10 28.09
N THR A 328 4.69 39.21 28.57
CA THR A 328 3.60 39.17 29.55
C THR A 328 2.26 39.13 28.81
N VAL A 329 1.51 38.04 28.96
CA VAL A 329 0.18 37.88 28.38
C VAL A 329 -0.87 38.48 29.33
N PRO A 330 -1.64 39.51 28.94
CA PRO A 330 -2.65 40.09 29.80
C PRO A 330 -3.90 39.20 29.89
N ALA A 331 -4.54 39.16 31.07
CA ALA A 331 -5.83 38.51 31.26
C ALA A 331 -6.90 39.12 30.35
N GLY A 332 -7.51 38.31 29.48
CA GLY A 332 -8.56 38.72 28.54
C GLY A 332 -8.08 39.57 27.36
N GLY A 333 -6.77 39.83 27.23
CA GLY A 333 -6.19 40.67 26.16
C GLY A 333 -5.23 39.90 25.27
N THR A 334 -4.63 40.61 24.31
CA THR A 334 -3.64 40.06 23.36
C THR A 334 -2.30 40.76 23.53
N ALA A 335 -1.23 39.98 23.70
CA ALA A 335 0.16 40.46 23.63
C ALA A 335 0.76 40.16 22.24
N SER A 336 1.93 40.73 21.92
CA SER A 336 2.66 40.43 20.69
C SER A 336 4.16 40.24 20.96
N VAL A 337 4.80 39.37 20.20
CA VAL A 337 6.25 39.14 20.22
C VAL A 337 6.77 38.98 18.79
N VAL A 338 7.96 39.51 18.49
CA VAL A 338 8.53 39.51 17.14
C VAL A 338 9.92 38.88 17.15
N PHE A 339 10.16 37.94 16.26
CA PHE A 339 11.46 37.32 16.01
C PHE A 339 11.92 37.66 14.59
N THR A 340 13.07 38.32 14.48
CA THR A 340 13.57 38.93 13.25
C THR A 340 14.62 38.07 12.53
N TYR A 341 14.93 36.87 13.04
CA TYR A 341 15.87 35.98 12.38
C TYR A 341 15.41 35.62 10.97
N CYS A 342 16.21 36.00 9.97
CA CYS A 342 16.11 35.55 8.60
C CYS A 342 17.09 34.38 8.40
N GLY A 343 16.57 33.15 8.42
CA GLY A 343 17.36 31.96 8.11
C GLY A 343 17.80 31.92 6.64
N ALA A 344 18.71 31.00 6.31
CA ALA A 344 19.14 30.78 4.93
C ALA A 344 17.94 30.50 4.00
N LYS A 345 17.97 31.06 2.78
CA LYS A 345 16.94 30.93 1.74
C LYS A 345 16.45 29.47 1.65
N GLN A 346 15.14 29.26 1.78
CA GLN A 346 14.49 27.98 1.53
C GLN A 346 14.96 27.44 0.17
N ALA A 347 15.56 26.25 0.17
CA ALA A 347 15.98 25.59 -1.06
C ALA A 347 14.74 25.44 -1.96
N ASN A 348 14.86 25.74 -3.26
CA ASN A 348 13.77 25.44 -4.17
C ASN A 348 13.69 23.91 -4.27
N VAL A 349 12.55 23.31 -3.91
CA VAL A 349 12.39 21.84 -3.92
C VAL A 349 11.44 21.44 -5.06
N ILE A 350 11.83 20.43 -5.83
CA ILE A 350 10.97 19.77 -6.81
C ILE A 350 10.54 18.43 -6.23
N LYS A 351 9.23 18.25 -6.07
CA LYS A 351 8.62 16.99 -5.64
C LYS A 351 8.39 16.08 -6.83
N VAL A 352 8.92 14.88 -6.77
CA VAL A 352 8.74 13.83 -7.78
C VAL A 352 8.07 12.64 -7.11
N GLY A 353 6.98 12.18 -7.69
CA GLY A 353 6.29 10.99 -7.22
C GLY A 353 7.02 9.73 -7.63
N TRP A 354 6.89 8.69 -6.83
CA TRP A 354 7.17 7.32 -7.24
C TRP A 354 6.04 6.43 -6.74
N PHE A 355 5.67 5.42 -7.53
CA PHE A 355 4.79 4.37 -7.02
C PHE A 355 5.08 3.01 -7.62
N GLY A 356 4.81 1.99 -6.81
CA GLY A 356 5.00 0.59 -7.13
C GLY A 356 4.66 -0.29 -5.93
N PRO A 357 4.79 -1.61 -6.06
CA PRO A 357 4.50 -2.54 -4.98
C PRO A 357 5.61 -2.44 -3.92
N LEU A 358 5.33 -1.80 -2.78
CA LEU A 358 6.20 -1.86 -1.59
C LEU A 358 5.82 -3.05 -0.70
N THR A 359 4.61 -3.59 -0.88
CA THR A 359 4.12 -4.82 -0.26
C THR A 359 3.62 -5.82 -1.32
N GLY A 360 3.30 -7.04 -0.88
CA GLY A 360 2.82 -8.11 -1.76
C GLY A 360 3.94 -8.85 -2.49
N ASN A 361 3.58 -9.66 -3.49
CA ASN A 361 4.50 -10.60 -4.15
C ASN A 361 5.66 -9.90 -4.85
N GLN A 362 5.46 -8.68 -5.36
CA GLN A 362 6.45 -7.92 -6.13
C GLN A 362 7.19 -6.87 -5.28
N ALA A 363 7.05 -6.92 -3.94
CA ALA A 363 7.64 -5.95 -3.02
C ALA A 363 9.15 -5.78 -3.20
N VAL A 364 9.86 -6.86 -3.55
CA VAL A 364 11.32 -6.81 -3.76
C VAL A 364 11.70 -5.81 -4.85
N TRP A 365 10.94 -5.79 -5.95
CA TRP A 365 11.17 -4.86 -7.05
C TRP A 365 10.85 -3.42 -6.67
N GLY A 366 9.69 -3.16 -6.06
CA GLY A 366 9.32 -1.79 -5.70
C GLY A 366 10.23 -1.20 -4.62
N ASN A 367 10.64 -1.99 -3.62
CA ASN A 367 11.62 -1.55 -2.64
C ASN A 367 12.97 -1.24 -3.30
N SER A 368 13.41 -2.08 -4.23
CA SER A 368 14.64 -1.83 -4.99
C SER A 368 14.56 -0.53 -5.80
N GLU A 369 13.48 -0.33 -6.54
CA GLU A 369 13.28 0.87 -7.34
C GLU A 369 13.23 2.13 -6.47
N PHE A 370 12.39 2.16 -5.44
CA PHE A 370 12.25 3.36 -4.61
C PHE A 370 13.52 3.71 -3.84
N ASN A 371 14.27 2.70 -3.38
CA ASN A 371 15.60 2.90 -2.81
C ASN A 371 16.58 3.50 -3.81
N THR A 372 16.49 3.10 -5.08
CA THR A 372 17.31 3.68 -6.16
C THR A 372 16.97 5.15 -6.39
N VAL A 373 15.68 5.50 -6.47
CA VAL A 373 15.23 6.89 -6.60
C VAL A 373 15.77 7.76 -5.46
N LYS A 374 15.57 7.32 -4.20
CA LYS A 374 16.08 8.03 -3.02
C LYS A 374 17.60 8.20 -3.06
N MET A 375 18.32 7.14 -3.44
CA MET A 375 19.78 7.17 -3.52
C MET A 375 20.27 8.19 -4.55
N LEU A 376 19.73 8.15 -5.77
CA LEU A 376 20.15 9.05 -6.84
C LEU A 376 19.76 10.51 -6.54
N PHE A 377 18.59 10.73 -5.94
CA PHE A 377 18.19 12.09 -5.55
C PHE A 377 19.12 12.66 -4.48
N GLU A 378 19.52 11.86 -3.49
CA GLU A 378 20.54 12.29 -2.51
C GLU A 378 21.88 12.60 -3.17
N GLU A 379 22.35 11.76 -4.11
CA GLU A 379 23.59 12.00 -4.86
C GLU A 379 23.51 13.30 -5.70
N ILE A 380 22.40 13.51 -6.41
CA ILE A 380 22.14 14.72 -7.21
C ILE A 380 22.09 15.96 -6.31
N ASN A 381 21.40 15.87 -5.18
CA ASN A 381 21.28 16.98 -4.23
C ASN A 381 22.63 17.31 -3.60
N ALA A 382 23.44 16.30 -3.24
CA ALA A 382 24.80 16.48 -2.74
C ALA A 382 25.73 17.09 -3.79
N ALA A 383 25.49 16.81 -5.08
CA ALA A 383 26.18 17.43 -6.21
C ALA A 383 25.69 18.85 -6.55
N GLY A 384 24.84 19.45 -5.72
CA GLY A 384 24.36 20.82 -5.87
C GLY A 384 22.97 20.95 -6.50
N GLY A 385 22.26 19.84 -6.74
CA GLY A 385 20.89 19.83 -7.27
C GLY A 385 20.80 19.98 -8.79
N VAL A 386 19.60 20.30 -9.28
CA VAL A 386 19.28 20.43 -10.70
C VAL A 386 18.98 21.88 -11.05
N LYS A 387 19.70 22.43 -12.04
CA LYS A 387 19.40 23.74 -12.61
C LYS A 387 18.22 23.65 -13.58
N VAL A 388 17.17 24.41 -13.32
CA VAL A 388 15.97 24.53 -14.16
C VAL A 388 15.72 26.02 -14.41
N GLY A 389 15.93 26.46 -15.65
CA GLY A 389 16.00 27.88 -15.97
C GLY A 389 17.11 28.58 -15.18
N ASP A 390 16.76 29.68 -14.49
CA ASP A 390 17.72 30.49 -13.72
C ASP A 390 17.87 30.03 -12.25
N LYS A 391 17.18 28.96 -11.84
CA LYS A 391 17.17 28.50 -10.45
C LYS A 391 17.72 27.08 -10.34
N THR A 392 18.34 26.82 -9.20
CA THR A 392 18.76 25.47 -8.80
C THR A 392 17.77 24.91 -7.79
N TYR A 393 17.43 23.64 -7.96
CA TYR A 393 16.46 22.92 -7.16
C TYR A 393 17.07 21.64 -6.58
N THR A 394 16.65 21.28 -5.37
CA THR A 394 16.83 19.92 -4.85
C THR A 394 15.63 19.06 -5.21
N LEU A 395 15.83 17.76 -5.36
CA LEU A 395 14.78 16.78 -5.65
C LEU A 395 14.31 16.08 -4.38
N GLU A 396 13.00 15.93 -4.21
CA GLU A 396 12.35 15.19 -3.13
C GLU A 396 11.51 14.06 -3.73
N ALA A 397 11.73 12.83 -3.26
CA ALA A 397 10.98 11.66 -3.70
C ALA A 397 9.79 11.39 -2.76
N ILE A 398 8.59 11.30 -3.31
CA ILE A 398 7.36 10.95 -2.58
C ILE A 398 6.87 9.60 -3.08
N GLY A 399 6.99 8.57 -2.26
CA GLY A 399 6.68 7.18 -2.62
C GLY A 399 5.39 6.67 -1.98
N TYR A 400 4.56 5.96 -2.75
CA TYR A 400 3.42 5.21 -2.21
C TYR A 400 3.37 3.76 -2.71
N ASP A 401 2.85 2.91 -1.84
CA ASP A 401 2.58 1.51 -2.13
C ASP A 401 1.28 1.36 -2.91
N ASN A 402 1.35 0.73 -4.09
CA ASN A 402 0.15 0.33 -4.83
C ASN A 402 -0.20 -1.15 -4.65
N LYS A 403 0.56 -1.90 -3.84
CA LYS A 403 0.31 -3.32 -3.51
C LYS A 403 0.32 -4.26 -4.71
N GLY A 404 0.77 -3.79 -5.88
CA GLY A 404 0.67 -4.51 -7.14
C GLY A 404 -0.74 -4.51 -7.75
N ASP A 405 -1.64 -3.65 -7.28
CA ASP A 405 -3.03 -3.56 -7.72
C ASP A 405 -3.29 -2.32 -8.61
N ALA A 406 -4.15 -2.51 -9.61
CA ALA A 406 -4.47 -1.50 -10.61
C ALA A 406 -5.38 -0.38 -10.08
N GLN A 407 -6.32 -0.69 -9.18
CA GLN A 407 -7.18 0.31 -8.58
C GLN A 407 -6.41 1.15 -7.55
N GLU A 408 -5.53 0.52 -6.79
CA GLU A 408 -4.65 1.25 -5.88
C GLU A 408 -3.65 2.13 -6.63
N ALA A 409 -3.16 1.71 -7.81
CA ALA A 409 -2.36 2.57 -8.67
C ALA A 409 -3.09 3.87 -9.03
N VAL A 410 -4.37 3.80 -9.40
CA VAL A 410 -5.24 4.96 -9.65
C VAL A 410 -5.34 5.86 -8.42
N ASN A 411 -5.60 5.29 -7.23
CA ASN A 411 -5.70 6.05 -5.98
C ASN A 411 -4.40 6.79 -5.64
N VAL A 412 -3.27 6.10 -5.80
CA VAL A 412 -1.94 6.64 -5.54
C VAL A 412 -1.61 7.79 -6.49
N VAL A 413 -1.87 7.65 -7.79
CA VAL A 413 -1.62 8.73 -8.76
C VAL A 413 -2.52 9.94 -8.49
N HIS A 414 -3.78 9.73 -8.09
CA HIS A 414 -4.63 10.82 -7.61
C HIS A 414 -4.01 11.54 -6.41
N ARG A 415 -3.48 10.81 -5.42
CA ARG A 415 -2.83 11.42 -4.25
C ARG A 415 -1.59 12.22 -4.64
N LEU A 416 -0.69 11.63 -5.43
CA LEU A 416 0.54 12.26 -5.90
C LEU A 416 0.27 13.58 -6.65
N THR A 417 -0.70 13.55 -7.57
CA THR A 417 -1.03 14.71 -8.40
C THR A 417 -1.86 15.76 -7.66
N SER A 418 -2.83 15.34 -6.83
CA SER A 418 -3.79 16.28 -6.21
C SER A 418 -3.36 16.79 -4.83
N GLN A 419 -2.74 15.97 -3.99
CA GLN A 419 -2.35 16.34 -2.63
C GLN A 419 -0.89 16.73 -2.56
N ASP A 420 0.00 15.88 -3.09
CA ASP A 420 1.44 16.09 -2.99
C ASP A 420 1.98 17.09 -4.02
N LYS A 421 1.20 17.35 -5.08
CA LYS A 421 1.51 18.29 -6.17
C LYS A 421 2.87 17.99 -6.81
N VAL A 422 3.14 16.71 -7.06
CA VAL A 422 4.37 16.30 -7.75
C VAL A 422 4.36 16.78 -9.19
N VAL A 423 5.54 17.07 -9.74
CA VAL A 423 5.69 17.60 -11.11
C VAL A 423 5.92 16.51 -12.15
N ALA A 424 6.31 15.31 -11.71
CA ALA A 424 6.50 14.11 -12.52
C ALA A 424 6.37 12.88 -11.61
N ILE A 425 6.14 11.71 -12.20
CA ILE A 425 6.04 10.43 -11.51
C ILE A 425 7.03 9.43 -12.14
N LEU A 426 7.77 8.70 -11.32
CA LEU A 426 8.60 7.57 -11.72
C LEU A 426 7.87 6.26 -11.40
N GLY A 427 7.86 5.32 -12.34
CA GLY A 427 7.02 4.13 -12.27
C GLY A 427 5.66 4.32 -12.96
N PRO A 428 4.85 3.25 -13.05
CA PRO A 428 5.04 1.99 -12.35
C PRO A 428 5.87 0.97 -13.14
N ASN A 429 6.05 -0.18 -12.50
CA ASN A 429 6.71 -1.35 -13.05
C ASN A 429 5.77 -2.18 -13.97
N ALA A 430 4.55 -2.47 -13.54
CA ALA A 430 3.65 -3.37 -14.26
C ALA A 430 2.71 -2.64 -15.23
N SER A 431 2.51 -3.22 -16.42
CA SER A 431 1.61 -2.69 -17.46
C SER A 431 0.16 -2.50 -16.98
N GLY A 432 -0.38 -3.45 -16.22
CA GLY A 432 -1.74 -3.34 -15.65
C GLY A 432 -1.92 -2.18 -14.68
N ASN A 433 -0.82 -1.66 -14.10
CA ASN A 433 -0.85 -0.48 -13.22
C ASN A 433 -0.65 0.82 -14.00
N ALA A 434 0.12 0.80 -15.09
CA ALA A 434 0.41 1.97 -15.93
C ALA A 434 -0.75 2.34 -16.87
N ILE A 435 -1.44 1.36 -17.43
CA ILE A 435 -2.53 1.60 -18.40
C ILE A 435 -3.68 2.45 -17.81
N PRO A 436 -4.22 2.16 -16.62
CA PRO A 436 -5.42 2.84 -16.10
C PRO A 436 -5.16 4.26 -15.57
N ILE A 437 -3.90 4.67 -15.34
CA ILE A 437 -3.60 5.99 -14.74
C ILE A 437 -3.59 7.13 -15.77
N ALA A 438 -3.57 6.82 -17.07
CA ALA A 438 -3.44 7.81 -18.14
C ALA A 438 -4.46 8.97 -18.06
N PRO A 439 -5.78 8.75 -17.83
CA PRO A 439 -6.73 9.85 -17.72
C PRO A 439 -6.42 10.82 -16.56
N ILE A 440 -5.81 10.33 -15.48
CA ILE A 440 -5.45 11.12 -14.30
C ILE A 440 -4.25 12.01 -14.62
N LEU A 441 -3.24 11.45 -15.29
CA LEU A 441 -2.04 12.18 -15.72
C LEU A 441 -2.39 13.27 -16.72
N GLU A 442 -3.26 12.98 -17.70
CA GLU A 442 -3.76 13.95 -18.68
C GLU A 442 -4.52 15.11 -18.00
N ALA A 443 -5.40 14.81 -17.05
CA ALA A 443 -6.15 15.82 -16.32
C ALA A 443 -5.26 16.67 -15.40
N ALA A 444 -4.26 16.05 -14.76
CA ALA A 444 -3.31 16.72 -13.87
C ALA A 444 -2.17 17.43 -14.61
N LYS A 445 -1.95 17.07 -15.88
CA LYS A 445 -0.81 17.48 -16.70
C LYS A 445 0.54 17.15 -16.06
N VAL A 446 0.65 15.93 -15.54
CA VAL A 446 1.85 15.42 -14.85
C VAL A 446 2.36 14.20 -15.61
N PRO A 447 3.60 14.21 -16.14
CA PRO A 447 4.13 13.05 -16.84
C PRO A 447 4.53 11.93 -15.89
N ASP A 448 4.28 10.69 -16.30
CA ASP A 448 4.94 9.51 -15.72
C ASP A 448 6.03 8.95 -16.65
N ILE A 449 7.03 8.31 -16.04
CA ILE A 449 8.06 7.53 -16.73
C ILE A 449 7.99 6.10 -16.19
N ALA A 450 7.26 5.25 -16.88
CA ALA A 450 7.13 3.84 -16.51
C ALA A 450 8.45 3.09 -16.67
N THR A 451 8.77 2.22 -15.71
CA THR A 451 10.08 1.56 -15.61
C THR A 451 10.12 0.27 -16.44
N TYR A 452 9.15 -0.62 -16.23
CA TYR A 452 9.07 -1.96 -16.84
C TYR A 452 7.79 -2.22 -17.62
N ALA A 453 6.85 -1.26 -17.64
CA ALA A 453 5.56 -1.45 -18.25
C ALA A 453 5.71 -1.49 -19.80
N SER A 454 5.97 -2.66 -20.34
CA SER A 454 6.37 -2.91 -21.74
C SER A 454 5.19 -3.01 -22.71
N ASN A 455 3.95 -3.09 -22.21
CA ASN A 455 2.78 -3.19 -23.09
C ASN A 455 2.62 -1.91 -23.94
N PRO A 456 2.37 -2.01 -25.26
CA PRO A 456 2.21 -0.83 -26.12
C PRO A 456 1.16 0.17 -25.61
N LYS A 457 0.08 -0.33 -24.99
CA LYS A 457 -1.03 0.47 -24.46
C LYS A 457 -0.62 1.45 -23.36
N VAL A 458 0.56 1.29 -22.77
CA VAL A 458 1.07 2.21 -21.75
C VAL A 458 1.22 3.62 -22.31
N THR A 459 1.85 3.78 -23.48
CA THR A 459 2.11 5.08 -24.11
C THR A 459 1.30 5.32 -25.38
N VAL A 460 0.82 4.28 -26.06
CA VAL A 460 0.03 4.40 -27.29
C VAL A 460 -1.25 3.57 -27.20
N LEU A 461 -2.40 4.23 -27.25
CA LEU A 461 -3.71 3.58 -27.27
C LEU A 461 -4.44 3.93 -28.57
N ASP A 462 -4.93 2.91 -29.29
CA ASP A 462 -5.64 3.07 -30.57
C ASP A 462 -4.87 3.93 -31.60
N GLY A 463 -3.55 3.74 -31.65
CA GLY A 463 -2.65 4.47 -32.56
C GLY A 463 -2.37 5.91 -32.14
N LYS A 464 -2.87 6.37 -31.00
CA LYS A 464 -2.65 7.72 -30.46
C LYS A 464 -1.68 7.68 -29.29
N VAL A 465 -0.66 8.52 -29.34
CA VAL A 465 0.27 8.74 -28.22
C VAL A 465 -0.44 9.45 -27.08
N LYS A 466 -0.24 8.97 -25.85
CA LYS A 466 -0.69 9.60 -24.60
C LYS A 466 0.35 10.64 -24.19
N GLN A 467 -0.09 11.88 -24.01
CA GLN A 467 0.79 13.05 -23.91
C GLN A 467 1.67 13.02 -22.66
N TYR A 468 1.16 12.43 -21.58
CA TYR A 468 1.85 12.39 -20.28
C TYR A 468 2.40 11.01 -19.91
N ASN A 469 2.31 10.02 -20.79
CA ASN A 469 2.89 8.70 -20.52
C ASN A 469 4.17 8.47 -21.32
N PHE A 470 5.27 8.20 -20.60
CA PHE A 470 6.57 7.85 -21.16
C PHE A 470 7.07 6.53 -20.55
N ARG A 471 8.08 5.91 -21.17
CA ARG A 471 8.75 4.75 -20.59
C ARG A 471 10.24 4.73 -20.90
N VAL A 472 10.99 3.98 -20.09
CA VAL A 472 12.45 3.77 -20.26
C VAL A 472 12.81 2.38 -20.83
N CYS A 473 11.88 1.42 -20.73
CA CYS A 473 12.01 0.06 -21.26
C CYS A 473 11.59 -0.05 -22.73
N PHE A 474 12.05 -1.10 -23.43
CA PHE A 474 11.48 -1.47 -24.72
C PHE A 474 10.06 -2.03 -24.58
N ILE A 475 9.40 -2.32 -25.70
CA ILE A 475 7.99 -2.74 -25.74
C ILE A 475 7.81 -4.23 -26.06
N ASP A 476 6.66 -4.79 -25.67
CA ASP A 476 6.32 -6.20 -25.87
C ASP A 476 6.38 -6.70 -27.32
N PRO A 477 6.01 -5.92 -28.36
CA PRO A 477 6.22 -6.32 -29.75
C PRO A 477 7.67 -6.70 -30.06
N TYR A 478 8.62 -5.88 -29.61
CA TYR A 478 10.04 -6.14 -29.80
C TYR A 478 10.50 -7.32 -28.93
N GLN A 479 10.09 -7.34 -27.66
CA GLN A 479 10.42 -8.42 -26.72
C GLN A 479 9.93 -9.80 -27.21
N GLY A 480 8.67 -9.88 -27.67
CA GLY A 480 8.07 -11.10 -28.21
C GLY A 480 8.76 -11.56 -29.49
N ALA A 481 9.14 -10.63 -30.38
CA ALA A 481 9.91 -10.93 -31.58
C ALA A 481 11.30 -11.47 -31.24
N VAL A 482 12.00 -10.86 -30.27
CA VAL A 482 13.30 -11.34 -29.77
C VAL A 482 13.18 -12.73 -29.18
N ALA A 483 12.18 -12.95 -28.31
CA ALA A 483 11.95 -14.26 -27.69
C ALA A 483 11.67 -15.35 -28.72
N ALA A 484 10.75 -15.09 -29.65
CA ALA A 484 10.38 -16.02 -30.71
C ALA A 484 11.53 -16.29 -31.69
N GLY A 485 12.24 -15.23 -32.10
CA GLY A 485 13.40 -15.34 -32.98
C GLY A 485 14.50 -16.17 -32.34
N TYR A 486 14.87 -15.87 -31.09
CA TYR A 486 15.91 -16.62 -30.40
C TYR A 486 15.52 -18.09 -30.18
N ALA A 487 14.27 -18.36 -29.79
CA ALA A 487 13.76 -19.72 -29.68
C ALA A 487 13.85 -20.50 -31.00
N PHE A 488 13.50 -19.87 -32.12
CA PHE A 488 13.47 -20.54 -33.42
C PHE A 488 14.85 -20.65 -34.09
N ASP A 489 15.58 -19.53 -34.19
CA ASP A 489 16.82 -19.42 -34.96
C ASP A 489 18.03 -19.95 -34.19
N VAL A 490 18.07 -19.76 -32.87
CA VAL A 490 19.25 -20.09 -32.05
C VAL A 490 19.03 -21.37 -31.27
N LEU A 491 17.88 -21.53 -30.60
CA LEU A 491 17.57 -22.75 -29.85
C LEU A 491 17.02 -23.88 -30.72
N GLY A 492 16.69 -23.60 -31.99
CA GLY A 492 16.20 -24.60 -32.94
C GLY A 492 14.79 -25.12 -32.64
N ALA A 493 14.02 -24.45 -31.78
CA ALA A 493 12.66 -24.85 -31.46
C ALA A 493 11.75 -24.72 -32.69
N ARG A 494 10.87 -25.70 -32.88
CA ARG A 494 9.84 -25.70 -33.95
C ARG A 494 8.44 -25.82 -33.37
N LYS A 495 8.29 -26.42 -32.19
CA LYS A 495 7.05 -26.53 -31.43
C LYS A 495 7.19 -25.80 -30.10
N ALA A 496 6.40 -24.75 -29.91
CA ALA A 496 6.33 -24.02 -28.65
C ALA A 496 5.00 -24.26 -27.95
N ALA A 497 5.01 -24.30 -26.63
CA ALA A 497 3.82 -24.16 -25.81
C ALA A 497 3.87 -22.84 -25.04
N ILE A 498 2.70 -22.30 -24.74
CA ILE A 498 2.54 -21.10 -23.91
C ILE A 498 1.81 -21.50 -22.63
N LEU A 499 2.32 -21.03 -21.49
CA LEU A 499 1.54 -20.87 -20.27
C LEU A 499 1.47 -19.38 -19.98
N TYR A 500 0.31 -18.78 -19.73
CA TYR A 500 0.20 -17.34 -19.51
C TYR A 500 -0.86 -16.97 -18.47
N ASP A 501 -0.67 -15.82 -17.83
CA ASP A 501 -1.65 -15.22 -16.95
C ASP A 501 -2.69 -14.44 -17.79
N VAL A 502 -3.97 -14.83 -17.70
CA VAL A 502 -5.07 -14.19 -18.42
C VAL A 502 -5.59 -12.92 -17.74
N SER A 503 -5.22 -12.69 -16.48
CA SER A 503 -5.60 -11.49 -15.72
C SER A 503 -4.62 -10.33 -15.84
N ASP A 504 -3.47 -10.53 -16.51
CA ASP A 504 -2.41 -9.52 -16.60
C ASP A 504 -2.20 -9.03 -18.05
N ASP A 505 -2.19 -7.71 -18.25
CA ASP A 505 -2.03 -7.09 -19.57
C ASP A 505 -0.63 -7.31 -20.17
N TYR A 506 0.41 -7.41 -19.35
CA TYR A 506 1.76 -7.69 -19.82
C TYR A 506 1.84 -9.12 -20.37
N SER A 507 1.39 -10.09 -19.59
CA SER A 507 1.39 -11.51 -19.95
C SER A 507 0.61 -11.78 -21.23
N GLN A 508 -0.58 -11.19 -21.37
CA GLN A 508 -1.39 -11.33 -22.59
C GLN A 508 -0.71 -10.69 -23.81
N GLY A 509 -0.16 -9.48 -23.65
CA GLY A 509 0.52 -8.76 -24.72
C GLY A 509 1.76 -9.51 -25.20
N LEU A 510 2.65 -9.88 -24.27
CA LEU A 510 3.88 -10.57 -24.63
C LEU A 510 3.63 -11.97 -25.21
N ARG A 511 2.62 -12.71 -24.71
CA ARG A 511 2.13 -13.94 -25.35
C ARG A 511 1.75 -13.69 -26.80
N GLN A 512 0.92 -12.68 -27.07
CA GLN A 512 0.44 -12.39 -28.42
C GLN A 512 1.61 -12.19 -29.38
N PHE A 513 2.55 -11.32 -29.02
CA PHE A 513 3.68 -11.00 -29.91
C PHE A 513 4.67 -12.16 -30.06
N PHE A 514 4.86 -13.00 -29.03
CA PHE A 514 5.61 -14.24 -29.20
C PHE A 514 4.92 -15.18 -30.19
N VAL A 515 3.61 -15.44 -30.04
CA VAL A 515 2.84 -16.35 -30.90
C VAL A 515 2.88 -15.88 -32.36
N GLU A 516 2.67 -14.59 -32.61
CA GLU A 516 2.71 -13.99 -33.94
C GLU A 516 4.08 -14.20 -34.60
N ASN A 517 5.16 -13.84 -33.90
CA ASN A 517 6.52 -13.91 -34.47
C ASN A 517 7.02 -15.36 -34.58
N PHE A 518 6.70 -16.24 -33.63
CA PHE A 518 7.13 -17.64 -33.70
C PHE A 518 6.48 -18.36 -34.89
N LYS A 519 5.20 -18.08 -35.15
CA LYS A 519 4.49 -18.57 -36.35
C LYS A 519 5.05 -17.96 -37.64
N LYS A 520 5.31 -16.64 -37.65
CA LYS A 520 5.94 -15.95 -38.79
C LYS A 520 7.28 -16.58 -39.17
N ASN A 521 8.05 -17.02 -38.18
CA ASN A 521 9.34 -17.69 -38.39
C ASN A 521 9.20 -19.15 -38.85
N GLY A 522 7.98 -19.70 -38.91
CA GLY A 522 7.71 -21.08 -39.34
C GLY A 522 7.54 -22.08 -38.19
N GLY A 523 7.47 -21.62 -36.94
CA GLY A 523 7.18 -22.44 -35.78
C GLY A 523 5.68 -22.69 -35.56
N THR A 524 5.36 -23.69 -34.75
CA THR A 524 3.99 -24.07 -34.42
C THR A 524 3.75 -23.92 -32.91
N ILE A 525 2.63 -23.28 -32.54
CA ILE A 525 2.16 -23.26 -31.15
C ILE A 525 1.31 -24.52 -30.94
N VAL A 526 1.78 -25.43 -30.11
CA VAL A 526 1.13 -26.75 -29.90
C VAL A 526 0.25 -26.80 -28.66
N ALA A 527 0.44 -25.88 -27.71
CA ALA A 527 -0.43 -25.69 -26.55
C ALA A 527 -0.42 -24.21 -26.14
N ASP A 528 -1.55 -23.73 -25.63
CA ASP A 528 -1.74 -22.33 -25.26
C ASP A 528 -2.69 -22.25 -24.06
N GLU A 529 -2.12 -22.47 -22.88
CA GLU A 529 -2.89 -22.63 -21.64
C GLU A 529 -2.79 -21.40 -20.76
N SER A 530 -3.87 -21.11 -20.05
CA SER A 530 -3.94 -19.96 -19.14
C SER A 530 -4.11 -20.36 -17.67
N PHE A 531 -3.66 -19.46 -16.81
CA PHE A 531 -3.97 -19.41 -15.39
C PHE A 531 -4.35 -17.97 -15.02
N LYS A 532 -4.69 -17.73 -13.74
CA LYS A 532 -4.95 -16.39 -13.22
C LYS A 532 -3.98 -16.04 -12.10
N SER A 533 -3.61 -14.76 -12.00
CA SER A 533 -2.80 -14.22 -10.91
C SER A 533 -3.30 -14.73 -9.55
N GLY A 534 -2.37 -15.27 -8.75
CA GLY A 534 -2.67 -15.86 -7.45
C GLY A 534 -2.92 -17.37 -7.45
N ASP A 535 -3.07 -17.99 -8.63
CA ASP A 535 -3.06 -19.46 -8.74
C ASP A 535 -1.71 -20.01 -8.25
N VAL A 536 -1.76 -21.16 -7.57
CA VAL A 536 -0.57 -21.85 -7.04
C VAL A 536 -0.40 -23.27 -7.59
N ASP A 537 -1.40 -23.79 -8.31
CA ASP A 537 -1.39 -25.10 -8.96
C ASP A 537 -1.56 -24.95 -10.46
N PHE A 538 -0.53 -25.33 -11.20
CA PHE A 538 -0.40 -25.23 -12.65
C PHE A 538 -0.40 -26.62 -13.31
N ARG A 539 -0.47 -27.71 -12.52
CA ARG A 539 -0.39 -29.09 -13.02
C ARG A 539 -1.45 -29.43 -14.09
N PRO A 540 -2.71 -28.95 -14.01
CA PRO A 540 -3.69 -29.19 -15.06
C PRO A 540 -3.26 -28.64 -16.42
N GLN A 541 -2.77 -27.39 -16.46
CA GLN A 541 -2.26 -26.72 -17.66
C GLN A 541 -1.00 -27.42 -18.17
N LEU A 542 -0.05 -27.68 -17.26
CA LEU A 542 1.22 -28.32 -17.59
C LEU A 542 1.05 -29.75 -18.11
N SER A 543 0.05 -30.49 -17.62
CA SER A 543 -0.26 -31.84 -18.12
C SER A 543 -0.75 -31.82 -19.57
N LYS A 544 -1.57 -30.83 -19.94
CA LYS A 544 -1.99 -30.63 -21.33
C LYS A 544 -0.82 -30.21 -22.20
N ILE A 545 0.02 -29.29 -21.73
CA ILE A 545 1.24 -28.88 -22.42
C ILE A 545 2.15 -30.09 -22.66
N LYS A 546 2.38 -30.92 -21.63
CA LYS A 546 3.20 -32.13 -21.72
C LYS A 546 2.68 -33.10 -22.79
N ALA A 547 1.37 -33.29 -22.89
CA ALA A 547 0.77 -34.17 -23.89
C ALA A 547 1.04 -33.73 -25.34
N GLN A 548 1.33 -32.45 -25.57
CA GLN A 548 1.64 -31.90 -26.90
C GLN A 548 3.12 -31.98 -27.28
N ASN A 549 3.98 -32.44 -26.35
CA ASN A 549 5.42 -32.61 -26.53
C ASN A 549 6.11 -31.42 -27.24
N PRO A 550 6.04 -30.18 -26.68
CA PRO A 550 6.73 -29.03 -27.24
C PRO A 550 8.25 -29.16 -27.06
N ASP A 551 9.00 -28.39 -27.85
CA ASP A 551 10.46 -28.22 -27.71
C ASP A 551 10.77 -27.20 -26.59
N ILE A 552 9.96 -26.15 -26.49
CA ILE A 552 10.12 -25.02 -25.57
C ILE A 552 8.78 -24.62 -24.95
N ILE A 553 8.80 -24.13 -23.71
CA ILE A 553 7.64 -23.56 -23.02
C ILE A 553 7.93 -22.09 -22.74
N PHE A 554 7.14 -21.20 -23.33
CA PHE A 554 7.20 -19.78 -23.11
C PHE A 554 6.23 -19.37 -21.98
N MET A 555 6.73 -18.59 -21.02
CA MET A 555 6.01 -18.21 -19.80
C MET A 555 6.16 -16.69 -19.56
N PRO A 556 5.34 -15.86 -20.21
CA PRO A 556 5.44 -14.40 -20.14
C PRO A 556 4.78 -13.84 -18.88
N TYR A 557 5.28 -14.16 -17.68
CA TYR A 557 4.70 -13.68 -16.43
C TYR A 557 5.77 -13.63 -15.32
N PHE A 558 5.36 -13.26 -14.10
CA PHE A 558 6.29 -12.86 -13.05
C PHE A 558 6.95 -14.02 -12.31
N PHE A 559 8.14 -13.75 -11.77
CA PHE A 559 9.05 -14.73 -11.15
C PHE A 559 8.42 -15.72 -10.17
N LYS A 560 7.44 -15.30 -9.37
CA LYS A 560 6.84 -16.15 -8.33
C LYS A 560 6.09 -17.30 -8.97
N GLU A 561 5.16 -17.01 -9.86
CA GLU A 561 4.38 -18.01 -10.58
C GLU A 561 5.29 -18.84 -11.48
N VAL A 562 6.37 -18.26 -12.03
CA VAL A 562 7.38 -19.01 -12.82
C VAL A 562 8.08 -20.04 -11.95
N ALA A 563 8.51 -19.68 -10.75
CA ALA A 563 9.15 -20.62 -9.84
C ALA A 563 8.22 -21.79 -9.49
N LEU A 564 6.95 -21.50 -9.21
CA LEU A 564 5.95 -22.52 -8.89
C LEU A 564 5.66 -23.44 -10.09
N SER A 565 5.39 -22.87 -11.26
CA SER A 565 5.06 -23.62 -12.46
C SER A 565 6.27 -24.41 -13.01
N ALA A 566 7.49 -23.87 -12.91
CA ALA A 566 8.71 -24.58 -13.27
C ALA A 566 8.93 -25.81 -12.39
N ASN A 567 8.81 -25.67 -11.06
CA ASN A 567 8.92 -26.80 -10.13
C ASN A 567 7.90 -27.89 -10.48
N GLN A 568 6.63 -27.53 -10.66
CA GLN A 568 5.57 -28.47 -11.01
C GLN A 568 5.77 -29.11 -12.39
N ALA A 569 6.34 -28.38 -13.36
CA ALA A 569 6.71 -28.96 -14.65
C ALA A 569 7.77 -30.06 -14.49
N ARG A 570 8.79 -29.83 -13.64
CA ARG A 570 9.82 -30.84 -13.36
C ARG A 570 9.28 -32.03 -12.57
N GLU A 571 8.38 -31.82 -11.60
CA GLU A 571 7.66 -32.88 -10.88
C GLU A 571 6.86 -33.77 -11.85
N LEU A 572 6.25 -33.18 -12.88
CA LEU A 572 5.58 -33.90 -13.97
C LEU A 572 6.56 -34.56 -14.95
N GLY A 573 7.88 -34.49 -14.72
CA GLY A 573 8.92 -35.10 -15.55
C GLY A 573 9.19 -34.38 -16.87
N MET A 574 8.77 -33.12 -17.00
CA MET A 574 9.01 -32.31 -18.19
C MET A 574 10.46 -31.84 -18.25
N LYS A 575 11.09 -31.96 -19.43
CA LYS A 575 12.52 -31.63 -19.65
C LYS A 575 12.74 -30.48 -20.62
N GLN A 576 11.66 -29.90 -21.13
CA GLN A 576 11.69 -28.79 -22.08
C GLN A 576 12.43 -27.59 -21.50
N VAL A 577 13.07 -26.85 -22.40
CA VAL A 577 13.64 -25.54 -22.10
C VAL A 577 12.49 -24.61 -21.73
N LEU A 578 12.66 -23.85 -20.65
CA LEU A 578 11.72 -22.79 -20.28
C LEU A 578 12.28 -21.45 -20.75
N MET A 579 11.40 -20.57 -21.19
CA MET A 579 11.76 -19.24 -21.63
C MET A 579 10.77 -18.18 -21.15
N GLY A 580 11.29 -17.02 -20.78
CA GLY A 580 10.51 -15.89 -20.28
C GLY A 580 10.93 -14.54 -20.83
N GLY A 581 10.18 -13.52 -20.41
CA GLY A 581 10.52 -12.13 -20.62
C GLY A 581 11.11 -11.47 -19.37
N ASP A 582 11.12 -10.15 -19.40
CA ASP A 582 11.60 -9.23 -18.37
C ASP A 582 10.85 -9.27 -17.03
N GLY A 583 9.76 -10.05 -16.90
CA GLY A 583 9.10 -10.35 -15.62
C GLY A 583 9.77 -11.44 -14.78
N TRP A 584 10.79 -12.13 -15.31
CA TRP A 584 11.49 -13.20 -14.61
C TRP A 584 12.64 -12.77 -13.68
N PRO A 585 13.50 -11.80 -14.06
CA PRO A 585 14.71 -11.51 -13.30
C PRO A 585 14.41 -11.10 -11.85
N SER A 586 14.75 -11.98 -10.90
CA SER A 586 14.76 -11.71 -9.47
C SER A 586 15.54 -12.80 -8.74
N ASP A 587 16.20 -12.45 -7.64
CA ASP A 587 16.81 -13.43 -6.73
C ASP A 587 15.76 -14.41 -6.15
N GLN A 588 14.51 -13.98 -6.02
CA GLN A 588 13.41 -14.84 -5.56
C GLN A 588 13.14 -15.98 -6.55
N LEU A 589 13.29 -15.75 -7.86
CA LEU A 589 13.16 -16.81 -8.87
C LEU A 589 14.18 -17.92 -8.61
N ILE A 590 15.44 -17.54 -8.39
CA ILE A 590 16.52 -18.49 -8.16
C ILE A 590 16.29 -19.25 -6.84
N ARG A 591 15.92 -18.55 -5.77
CA ARG A 591 15.66 -19.17 -4.46
C ARG A 591 14.49 -20.15 -4.48
N MET A 592 13.39 -19.78 -5.15
CA MET A 592 12.16 -20.57 -5.18
C MET A 592 12.20 -21.67 -6.25
N GLY A 593 12.73 -21.37 -7.43
CA GLY A 593 12.79 -22.27 -8.58
C GLY A 593 13.96 -23.25 -8.53
N GLY A 594 15.09 -22.86 -7.94
CA GLY A 594 16.27 -23.70 -7.77
C GLY A 594 16.66 -24.45 -9.06
N ALA A 595 16.77 -25.78 -8.96
CA ALA A 595 17.12 -26.63 -10.11
C ALA A 595 16.06 -26.65 -11.23
N ALA A 596 14.81 -26.27 -10.94
CA ALA A 596 13.73 -26.35 -11.92
C ALA A 596 13.86 -25.34 -13.07
N VAL A 597 14.47 -24.19 -12.77
CA VAL A 597 14.70 -23.08 -13.72
C VAL A 597 16.08 -23.11 -14.36
N GLU A 598 16.94 -24.05 -13.98
CA GLU A 598 18.28 -24.22 -14.54
C GLU A 598 18.21 -24.46 -16.06
N GLY A 599 19.06 -23.76 -16.82
CA GLY A 599 19.11 -23.84 -18.28
C GLY A 599 18.02 -23.04 -19.00
N SER A 600 17.17 -22.30 -18.28
CA SER A 600 16.12 -21.45 -18.86
C SER A 600 16.69 -20.15 -19.44
N TYR A 601 15.98 -19.57 -20.41
CA TYR A 601 16.38 -18.33 -21.10
C TYR A 601 15.43 -17.17 -20.82
N ILE A 602 15.97 -15.96 -20.73
CA ILE A 602 15.21 -14.74 -20.43
C ILE A 602 15.59 -13.65 -21.41
N VAL A 603 14.59 -12.94 -21.94
CA VAL A 603 14.81 -11.67 -22.63
C VAL A 603 14.96 -10.56 -21.60
N SER A 604 16.03 -9.77 -21.69
CA SER A 604 16.41 -8.77 -20.70
C SER A 604 16.78 -7.43 -21.31
N HIS A 605 16.68 -6.38 -20.49
CA HIS A 605 17.02 -4.99 -20.81
C HIS A 605 18.50 -4.67 -20.63
N LEU A 606 19.28 -5.52 -19.95
CA LEU A 606 20.63 -5.16 -19.50
C LEU A 606 21.69 -6.23 -19.79
N ASN A 607 22.94 -5.77 -19.89
CA ASN A 607 24.13 -6.59 -19.75
C ASN A 607 24.65 -6.45 -18.31
N TYR A 608 24.69 -7.56 -17.59
CA TYR A 608 25.06 -7.67 -16.19
C TYR A 608 26.53 -7.37 -15.93
N ASN A 609 27.35 -7.54 -16.96
CA ASN A 609 28.78 -7.32 -16.89
C ASN A 609 29.17 -5.90 -17.36
N ASP A 610 28.19 -5.04 -17.63
CA ASP A 610 28.47 -3.65 -17.98
C ASP A 610 29.08 -2.92 -16.76
N PRO A 611 30.25 -2.27 -16.89
CA PRO A 611 30.89 -1.57 -15.77
C PRO A 611 29.99 -0.53 -15.10
N ASP A 612 29.12 0.15 -15.86
CA ASP A 612 28.22 1.16 -15.30
C ASP A 612 27.13 0.53 -14.42
N VAL A 613 26.67 -0.68 -14.79
CA VAL A 613 25.74 -1.47 -13.97
C VAL A 613 26.44 -1.95 -12.69
N LEU A 614 27.66 -2.47 -12.81
CA LEU A 614 28.43 -2.96 -11.66
C LEU A 614 28.78 -1.83 -10.66
N ASP A 615 29.09 -0.63 -11.15
CA ASP A 615 29.29 0.54 -10.28
C ASP A 615 28.01 0.90 -9.52
N TYR A 616 26.87 0.97 -10.22
CA TYR A 616 25.57 1.23 -9.60
C TYR A 616 25.24 0.18 -8.52
N GLU A 617 25.40 -1.11 -8.83
CA GLU A 617 25.15 -2.20 -7.87
C GLU A 617 26.04 -2.07 -6.63
N ALA A 618 27.32 -1.73 -6.81
CA ALA A 618 28.26 -1.54 -5.70
C ALA A 618 27.87 -0.35 -4.81
N ARG A 619 27.46 0.78 -5.40
CA ARG A 619 26.97 1.95 -4.64
C ARG A 619 25.68 1.65 -3.90
N TYR A 620 24.74 0.96 -4.55
CA TYR A 620 23.50 0.52 -3.93
C TYR A 620 23.77 -0.38 -2.73
N PHE A 621 24.62 -1.40 -2.90
CA PHE A 621 24.99 -2.32 -1.81
C PHE A 621 25.71 -1.59 -0.68
N LYS A 622 26.63 -0.68 -0.99
CA LYS A 622 27.33 0.14 0.03
C LYS A 622 26.34 0.96 0.86
N LYS A 623 25.26 1.47 0.26
CA LYS A 623 24.26 2.30 0.94
C LYS A 623 23.25 1.50 1.75
N TYR A 624 22.74 0.40 1.20
CA TYR A 624 21.60 -0.33 1.77
C TYR A 624 21.96 -1.68 2.40
N GLY A 625 23.18 -2.19 2.21
CA GLY A 625 23.63 -3.49 2.72
C GLY A 625 22.95 -4.70 2.09
N ILE A 626 22.17 -4.48 1.03
CA ILE A 626 21.43 -5.50 0.28
C ILE A 626 21.71 -5.33 -1.22
N PRO A 627 21.72 -6.41 -2.02
CA PRO A 627 21.78 -6.31 -3.47
C PRO A 627 20.56 -5.56 -4.04
N THR A 628 20.73 -4.87 -5.15
CA THR A 628 19.61 -4.33 -5.94
C THR A 628 18.93 -5.47 -6.70
N GLU A 629 17.63 -5.36 -6.92
CA GLU A 629 16.96 -6.11 -7.97
C GLU A 629 17.25 -5.46 -9.34
N PHE A 630 17.03 -6.21 -10.42
CA PHE A 630 17.21 -5.73 -11.80
C PHE A 630 16.45 -4.44 -12.08
N ASN A 631 15.28 -4.31 -11.45
CA ASN A 631 14.39 -3.20 -11.67
C ASN A 631 14.98 -1.86 -11.23
N GLY A 632 15.92 -1.87 -10.29
CA GLY A 632 16.72 -0.71 -9.91
C GLY A 632 17.43 -0.06 -11.10
N SER A 633 17.89 -0.85 -12.08
CA SER A 633 18.62 -0.32 -13.23
C SER A 633 17.76 0.51 -14.19
N LEU A 634 16.47 0.16 -14.36
CA LEU A 634 15.59 0.92 -15.26
C LEU A 634 15.09 2.18 -14.57
N VAL A 635 14.79 2.14 -13.26
CA VAL A 635 14.44 3.38 -12.56
C VAL A 635 15.64 4.32 -12.42
N HIS A 636 16.86 3.79 -12.33
CA HIS A 636 18.08 4.59 -12.44
C HIS A 636 18.07 5.42 -13.72
N ASP A 637 17.84 4.76 -14.85
CA ASP A 637 17.77 5.42 -16.14
C ASP A 637 16.55 6.36 -16.25
N ALA A 638 15.41 6.02 -15.66
CA ALA A 638 14.25 6.91 -15.59
C ALA A 638 14.56 8.20 -14.79
N VAL A 639 15.35 8.11 -13.72
CA VAL A 639 15.86 9.29 -12.99
C VAL A 639 16.76 10.13 -13.90
N LEU A 640 17.65 9.51 -14.67
CA LEU A 640 18.49 10.24 -15.63
C LEU A 640 17.66 10.96 -16.70
N MET A 641 16.64 10.29 -17.25
CA MET A 641 15.70 10.88 -18.20
C MET A 641 14.99 12.10 -17.59
N LEU A 642 14.49 11.97 -16.36
CA LEU A 642 13.81 13.06 -15.67
C LEU A 642 14.74 14.24 -15.41
N VAL A 643 15.97 14.00 -14.95
CA VAL A 643 16.95 15.06 -14.68
C VAL A 643 17.34 15.79 -15.96
N ASP A 644 17.54 15.07 -17.05
CA ASP A 644 17.82 15.66 -18.36
C ASP A 644 16.63 16.50 -18.86
N ALA A 645 15.40 15.98 -18.75
CA ALA A 645 14.19 16.71 -19.10
C ALA A 645 14.01 17.98 -18.24
N LEU A 646 14.23 17.91 -16.92
CA LEU A 646 14.17 19.06 -16.02
C LEU A 646 15.14 20.17 -16.43
N LYS A 647 16.38 19.82 -16.79
CA LYS A 647 17.38 20.79 -17.27
C LYS A 647 16.93 21.51 -18.54
N ARG A 648 16.19 20.83 -19.42
CA ARG A 648 15.72 21.35 -20.71
C ARG A 648 14.35 22.01 -20.66
N ALA A 649 13.52 21.67 -19.67
CA ALA A 649 12.14 22.15 -19.54
C ALA A 649 12.03 23.66 -19.32
N GLY A 650 13.07 24.31 -18.77
CA GLY A 650 13.07 25.73 -18.44
C GLY A 650 12.20 26.10 -17.21
N LYS A 651 11.16 25.32 -16.92
CA LYS A 651 10.32 25.42 -15.73
C LYS A 651 10.08 24.04 -15.09
N PRO A 652 9.99 23.96 -13.75
CA PRO A 652 9.75 22.71 -13.04
C PRO A 652 8.24 22.43 -12.94
N ASP A 653 7.54 22.31 -14.07
CA ASP A 653 6.13 21.96 -14.14
C ASP A 653 5.90 20.80 -15.12
N GLY A 654 4.80 20.07 -14.93
CA GLY A 654 4.57 18.82 -15.64
C GLY A 654 4.43 18.97 -17.16
N GLU A 655 3.80 20.04 -17.65
CA GLU A 655 3.71 20.33 -19.09
C GLU A 655 5.10 20.52 -19.71
N SER A 656 5.93 21.35 -19.07
CA SER A 656 7.28 21.66 -19.55
C SER A 656 8.19 20.43 -19.51
N ILE A 657 8.06 19.59 -18.47
CA ILE A 657 8.80 18.32 -18.34
C ILE A 657 8.34 17.32 -19.40
N ALA A 658 7.03 17.13 -19.61
CA ALA A 658 6.49 16.24 -20.63
C ALA A 658 7.03 16.62 -22.01
N LYS A 659 7.04 17.92 -22.34
CA LYS A 659 7.58 18.40 -23.61
C LYS A 659 9.08 18.14 -23.75
N ALA A 660 9.85 18.28 -22.68
CA ALA A 660 11.29 17.99 -22.70
C ALA A 660 11.59 16.49 -22.82
N LEU A 661 10.73 15.62 -22.24
CA LEU A 661 10.87 14.17 -22.32
C LEU A 661 10.80 13.64 -23.76
N GLU A 662 10.01 14.27 -24.63
CA GLU A 662 9.90 13.92 -26.07
C GLU A 662 11.23 13.98 -26.86
N SER A 663 12.26 14.62 -26.31
CA SER A 663 13.55 14.85 -26.97
C SER A 663 14.75 14.34 -26.16
N VAL A 664 14.50 13.48 -25.18
CA VAL A 664 15.58 12.79 -24.45
C VAL A 664 16.40 11.95 -25.41
N ASP A 665 17.72 12.15 -25.38
CA ASP A 665 18.74 11.31 -26.00
C ASP A 665 19.95 11.25 -25.05
N ILE A 666 19.98 10.23 -24.20
CA ILE A 666 20.98 10.10 -23.13
C ILE A 666 21.56 8.69 -23.07
N LYS A 667 22.81 8.61 -22.58
CA LYS A 667 23.44 7.35 -22.22
C LYS A 667 22.99 6.94 -20.81
N GLY A 668 22.19 5.88 -20.73
CA GLY A 668 21.86 5.19 -19.49
C GLY A 668 22.70 3.94 -19.26
N ILE A 669 22.55 3.32 -18.09
CA ILE A 669 23.22 2.07 -17.73
C ILE A 669 22.57 0.85 -18.41
N THR A 670 21.32 0.98 -18.86
CA THR A 670 20.62 -0.02 -19.67
C THR A 670 20.79 0.19 -21.18
N GLY A 671 21.67 1.11 -21.58
CA GLY A 671 21.94 1.45 -22.98
C GLY A 671 21.59 2.90 -23.34
N ASN A 672 21.67 3.24 -24.63
CA ASN A 672 21.23 4.55 -25.09
C ASN A 672 19.71 4.65 -25.01
N ILE A 673 19.20 5.79 -24.55
CA ILE A 673 17.77 6.06 -24.39
C ILE A 673 17.45 7.26 -25.25
N LYS A 674 16.84 6.99 -26.40
CA LYS A 674 16.35 8.00 -27.33
C LYS A 674 14.84 7.91 -27.43
N ILE A 675 14.12 8.88 -26.89
CA ILE A 675 12.65 8.86 -26.87
C ILE A 675 12.08 9.32 -28.21
N SER A 676 11.15 8.54 -28.73
CA SER A 676 10.35 8.86 -29.91
C SER A 676 9.23 9.84 -29.55
N PRO A 677 9.16 11.05 -30.12
CA PRO A 677 8.03 11.95 -29.88
C PRO A 677 6.71 11.42 -30.45
N GLN A 678 6.74 10.45 -31.36
CA GLN A 678 5.53 9.85 -31.95
C GLN A 678 4.92 8.76 -31.07
N THR A 679 5.69 8.16 -30.17
CA THR A 679 5.24 6.97 -29.41
C THR A 679 5.60 7.00 -27.92
N HIS A 680 6.45 7.93 -27.51
CA HIS A 680 7.04 8.04 -26.18
C HIS A 680 7.79 6.77 -25.71
N ASN A 681 8.18 5.94 -26.67
CA ASN A 681 9.00 4.75 -26.43
C ASN A 681 10.47 5.06 -26.73
N PRO A 682 11.40 4.39 -26.06
CA PRO A 682 12.80 4.45 -26.44
C PRO A 682 13.05 3.68 -27.75
N GLU A 683 13.77 4.29 -28.68
CA GLU A 683 14.17 3.71 -29.96
C GLU A 683 15.60 3.15 -29.88
N GLY A 684 15.84 2.05 -30.60
CA GLY A 684 17.18 1.48 -30.73
C GLY A 684 17.73 0.78 -29.48
N LYS A 685 16.86 0.42 -28.51
CA LYS A 685 17.28 -0.45 -27.40
C LYS A 685 17.48 -1.88 -27.88
N ASP A 686 18.65 -2.45 -27.57
CA ASP A 686 18.95 -3.86 -27.81
C ASP A 686 18.43 -4.72 -26.66
N ALA A 687 17.85 -5.88 -26.97
CA ALA A 687 17.58 -6.89 -25.96
C ALA A 687 18.82 -7.77 -25.70
N GLY A 688 19.09 -8.04 -24.44
CA GLY A 688 20.01 -9.08 -23.99
C GLY A 688 19.31 -10.42 -23.82
N ILE A 689 20.00 -11.52 -24.08
CA ILE A 689 19.58 -12.86 -23.70
C ILE A 689 20.38 -13.32 -22.50
N ILE A 690 19.67 -13.74 -21.45
CA ILE A 690 20.26 -14.36 -20.26
C ILE A 690 19.95 -15.85 -20.27
N LYS A 691 20.89 -16.65 -19.77
CA LYS A 691 20.65 -18.03 -19.39
C LYS A 691 20.86 -18.22 -17.88
N ILE A 692 19.97 -18.96 -17.23
CA ILE A 692 20.19 -19.37 -15.84
C ILE A 692 21.18 -20.53 -15.83
N VAL A 693 22.35 -20.32 -15.22
CA VAL A 693 23.41 -21.33 -15.07
C VAL A 693 23.94 -21.31 -13.65
N SER A 694 23.94 -22.47 -12.99
CA SER A 694 24.36 -22.65 -11.59
C SER A 694 23.67 -21.66 -10.65
N GLY A 695 22.36 -21.46 -10.85
CA GLY A 695 21.57 -20.50 -10.08
C GLY A 695 21.95 -19.03 -10.28
N LYS A 696 22.59 -18.67 -11.40
CA LYS A 696 22.98 -17.29 -11.72
C LYS A 696 22.43 -16.87 -13.08
N PHE A 697 22.11 -15.58 -13.20
CA PHE A 697 21.76 -14.94 -14.46
C PHE A 697 23.02 -14.67 -15.28
N ILE A 698 23.31 -15.48 -16.30
CA ILE A 698 24.49 -15.35 -17.16
C ILE A 698 24.10 -14.73 -18.49
N PHE A 699 24.60 -13.51 -18.76
CA PHE A 699 24.46 -12.86 -20.06
C PHE A 699 25.06 -13.73 -21.17
N GLN A 700 24.31 -13.95 -22.24
CA GLN A 700 24.74 -14.73 -23.40
C GLN A 700 25.20 -13.78 -24.51
N GLN A 701 24.28 -12.98 -25.03
CA GLN A 701 24.53 -12.06 -26.14
C GLN A 701 23.41 -11.03 -26.24
N LYS A 702 23.66 -9.95 -26.99
CA LYS A 702 22.59 -9.11 -27.53
C LYS A 702 21.92 -9.84 -28.70
N TYR A 703 20.61 -9.70 -28.84
CA TYR A 703 19.85 -10.29 -29.93
C TYR A 703 18.81 -9.31 -30.47
N ALA A 704 18.77 -9.17 -31.78
CA ALA A 704 17.71 -8.47 -32.50
C ALA A 704 16.97 -9.49 -33.38
N ALA A 705 15.64 -9.46 -33.33
CA ALA A 705 14.82 -10.26 -34.23
C ALA A 705 15.05 -9.84 -35.69
N LYS A 706 15.11 -10.81 -36.60
CA LYS A 706 15.33 -10.60 -38.04
C LYS A 706 14.07 -10.20 -38.80
#